data_AF-A0A7K4GZL8-F1
#
_entry.id   AF-A0A7K4GZL8-F1
#
_cell.length_a   1.000
_cell.length_b   1.000
_cell.length_c   1.000
_cell.angle_alpha   90.00
_cell.angle_beta   90.00
_cell.angle_gamma   90.00
#
_symmetry.space_group_name_H-M   'P 1'
#
loop_
_entity.id
_entity.type
_entity.pdbx_description
1 polymer ?
#
loop_
_entity_poly.entity_id
_entity_poly.type
_entity_poly.pdbx_seq_one_letter_code
_entity_poly.pdbx_strand_id
1 'polypeptide(L)'
;MKKGFKIFIIILILIIGIISIGFIYILFLRPSGEPTPTPTPEGPEANTYAEESSIDYLKYSVKFTSGNIILENDITIFNGTINTYSFINSTDCLNCSINNETRLLTISLHNDVNVNLKNINYTDLAIYLHDNSSLIIENCTFYELWLFDLSSAIIKNSSIEYVRVSNPMEVPGVYNYQTSLSIIENSTVYSIGITEGCELFVKDSKLGGGWSIFIDTISPLIPVTANIENCTLKGVLARGYANLRFYGSNLTSLYVHDMARAVLDQSMVITNYGYGIVAYSGTTNIVEGKVTGTGYINNTRLINSVVPNPLVISVAANSSAVVKMNNFSCSVYLHDDSRATIANLTDSSLMFTHFSIFYGTLMDSSSLTMENNDLFPGYLTCLDNSKLILNHTTLSDLDCDSTNSITVNNCSISDIWTHSFDSNLAGDNIYIVNSTIFDLNVGGRDVVYVENCTISRLAEGVIVYSGSLILNSGGFSGTGNYKNSTTLVNTNILISRSLRNIEINGTAQVTIQDYSSQFDILCIDDSELICKNSTFENLIARDSANITVQNCSIYEQICLFDDSILNVTQIGYIDGVMAWGNSLASITNASIYLVYAYESSRISIYNSNVLSIYVLGSNTIDYALKVYDSMITYLSTFSW
;
A
#
# COMPACT_ATOMS: atom_id res chain seq x y z
N MET A 1 51.25 41.39 3.17
CA MET A 1 51.03 39.92 3.11
C MET A 1 49.57 39.48 3.14
N LYS A 2 48.65 40.07 3.92
CA LYS A 2 47.24 39.62 3.99
C LYS A 2 46.33 39.91 2.77
N LYS A 3 46.72 40.79 1.84
CA LYS A 3 45.96 41.04 0.59
C LYS A 3 46.31 40.08 -0.56
N GLY A 4 47.53 39.52 -0.59
CA GLY A 4 47.96 38.58 -1.63
C GLY A 4 47.33 37.18 -1.49
N PHE A 5 47.04 36.76 -0.26
CA PHE A 5 46.47 35.44 0.01
C PHE A 5 45.00 35.30 -0.41
N LYS A 6 44.21 36.38 -0.31
CA LYS A 6 42.81 36.39 -0.79
C LYS A 6 42.72 36.35 -2.32
N ILE A 7 43.64 37.01 -3.02
CA ILE A 7 43.71 36.96 -4.49
C ILE A 7 44.15 35.56 -4.95
N PHE A 8 45.08 34.92 -4.22
CA PHE A 8 45.50 33.55 -4.51
C PHE A 8 44.37 32.52 -4.35
N ILE A 9 43.54 32.63 -3.30
CA ILE A 9 42.39 31.74 -3.09
C ILE A 9 41.31 31.95 -4.18
N ILE A 10 41.02 33.18 -4.57
CA ILE A 10 40.03 33.45 -5.62
C ILE A 10 40.52 32.92 -6.98
N ILE A 11 41.81 33.08 -7.30
CA ILE A 11 42.40 32.52 -8.51
C ILE A 11 42.41 30.98 -8.47
N LEU A 12 42.70 30.36 -7.32
CA LEU A 12 42.66 28.90 -7.17
C LEU A 12 41.24 28.34 -7.33
N ILE A 13 40.22 29.01 -6.79
CA ILE A 13 38.81 28.62 -6.96
C ILE A 13 38.36 28.82 -8.41
N LEU A 14 38.82 29.88 -9.09
CA LEU A 14 38.52 30.08 -10.52
C LEU A 14 39.20 29.04 -11.42
N ILE A 15 40.43 28.64 -11.10
CA ILE A 15 41.17 27.60 -11.84
C ILE A 15 40.52 26.23 -11.62
N ILE A 16 40.10 25.91 -10.40
CA ILE A 16 39.36 24.66 -10.12
C ILE A 16 38.00 24.68 -10.83
N GLY A 17 37.27 25.80 -10.80
CA GLY A 17 36.00 25.94 -11.52
C GLY A 17 36.12 25.82 -13.04
N ILE A 18 37.18 26.37 -13.64
CA ILE A 18 37.43 26.25 -15.08
C ILE A 18 37.90 24.84 -15.46
N ILE A 19 38.66 24.16 -14.60
CA ILE A 19 39.06 22.75 -14.83
C ILE A 19 37.85 21.82 -14.69
N SER A 20 36.94 22.07 -13.76
CA SER A 20 35.70 21.27 -13.59
C SER A 20 34.71 21.48 -14.75
N ILE A 21 34.59 22.70 -15.28
CA ILE A 21 33.74 22.96 -16.46
C ILE A 21 34.41 22.43 -17.74
N GLY A 22 35.75 22.47 -17.83
CA GLY A 22 36.51 21.90 -18.95
C GLY A 22 36.48 20.36 -18.99
N PHE A 23 36.42 19.69 -17.84
CA PHE A 23 36.29 18.22 -17.79
C PHE A 23 34.89 17.72 -18.17
N ILE A 24 33.85 18.51 -17.86
CA ILE A 24 32.48 18.21 -18.28
C ILE A 24 32.31 18.43 -19.80
N TYR A 25 33.03 19.39 -20.40
CA TYR A 25 32.92 19.66 -21.84
C TYR A 25 33.74 18.70 -22.73
N ILE A 26 34.76 18.01 -22.18
CA ILE A 26 35.58 17.04 -22.93
C ILE A 26 35.00 15.61 -22.90
N LEU A 27 34.05 15.32 -22.01
CA LEU A 27 33.26 14.08 -22.05
C LEU A 27 32.12 14.11 -23.10
N PHE A 28 31.85 15.27 -23.74
CA PHE A 28 30.79 15.43 -24.75
C PHE A 28 31.27 15.69 -26.19
N LEU A 29 32.55 15.44 -26.50
CA LEU A 29 33.05 15.49 -27.88
C LEU A 29 33.49 14.10 -28.36
N ARG A 30 32.50 13.26 -28.69
CA ARG A 30 32.74 12.18 -29.67
C ARG A 30 32.77 12.81 -31.07
N PRO A 31 33.79 12.53 -31.90
CA PRO A 31 33.78 12.90 -33.31
C PRO A 31 32.65 12.18 -34.02
N SER A 32 31.83 12.96 -34.72
CA SER A 32 30.79 12.52 -35.66
C SER A 32 31.33 11.52 -36.67
N GLY A 33 30.66 10.37 -36.79
CA GLY A 33 31.02 9.35 -37.78
C GLY A 33 30.19 8.07 -37.77
N GLU A 34 29.09 8.01 -37.03
CA GLU A 34 28.04 7.01 -37.21
C GLU A 34 26.71 7.77 -37.13
N PRO A 35 25.70 7.42 -37.95
CA PRO A 35 24.39 8.02 -37.78
C PRO A 35 23.96 7.72 -36.35
N THR A 36 23.86 8.75 -35.50
CA THR A 36 23.04 8.69 -34.31
C THR A 36 21.73 8.06 -34.76
N PRO A 37 21.28 6.93 -34.19
CA PRO A 37 19.92 6.53 -34.39
C PRO A 37 19.11 7.75 -33.94
N THR A 38 18.42 8.36 -34.90
CA THR A 38 17.26 9.18 -34.59
C THR A 38 16.52 8.42 -33.50
N PRO A 39 16.17 9.01 -32.34
CA PRO A 39 15.34 8.30 -31.39
C PRO A 39 14.12 7.88 -32.20
N THR A 40 13.99 6.58 -32.46
CA THR A 40 12.80 6.06 -33.06
C THR A 40 11.70 6.48 -32.09
N PRO A 41 10.63 7.15 -32.54
CA PRO A 41 9.42 7.17 -31.76
C PRO A 41 8.89 5.74 -31.86
N GLU A 42 9.50 4.81 -31.12
CA GLU A 42 9.07 3.43 -31.07
C GLU A 42 7.80 3.44 -30.24
N GLY A 43 6.73 3.02 -30.89
CA GLY A 43 5.42 2.97 -30.29
C GLY A 43 5.44 2.10 -29.04
N PRO A 44 4.34 2.08 -28.29
CA PRO A 44 4.23 1.22 -27.13
C PRO A 44 4.66 -0.24 -27.46
N GLU A 45 5.77 -0.73 -26.89
CA GLU A 45 6.23 -2.13 -26.94
C GLU A 45 5.63 -2.98 -25.81
N ALA A 46 5.41 -4.28 -26.05
CA ALA A 46 4.93 -5.20 -25.01
C ALA A 46 5.73 -5.04 -23.70
N ASN A 47 5.07 -5.14 -22.55
CA ASN A 47 5.76 -5.00 -21.25
C ASN A 47 6.39 -6.31 -20.76
N THR A 48 6.09 -7.43 -21.43
CA THR A 48 6.59 -8.76 -21.10
C THR A 48 7.22 -9.43 -22.32
N TYR A 49 8.43 -9.97 -22.16
CA TYR A 49 9.15 -10.74 -23.16
C TYR A 49 9.49 -12.13 -22.63
N ALA A 50 9.13 -13.16 -23.40
CA ALA A 50 9.52 -14.54 -23.13
C ALA A 50 10.24 -15.14 -24.34
N GLU A 51 11.39 -15.79 -24.10
CA GLU A 51 12.19 -16.44 -25.12
C GLU A 51 12.59 -17.86 -24.71
N GLU A 52 12.52 -18.79 -25.66
CA GLU A 52 12.94 -20.20 -25.49
C GLU A 52 12.34 -20.87 -24.22
N SER A 53 11.15 -20.43 -23.82
CA SER A 53 10.49 -20.83 -22.57
C SER A 53 9.27 -21.72 -22.81
N SER A 54 8.86 -22.48 -21.80
CA SER A 54 7.61 -23.25 -21.81
C SER A 54 6.62 -22.63 -20.84
N ILE A 55 5.41 -22.38 -21.33
CA ILE A 55 4.32 -21.73 -20.58
C ILE A 55 3.10 -22.65 -20.62
N ASP A 56 2.57 -23.06 -19.47
CA ASP A 56 1.34 -23.88 -19.47
C ASP A 56 0.09 -23.04 -19.74
N TYR A 57 -0.06 -21.92 -19.03
CA TYR A 57 -1.22 -21.03 -19.12
C TYR A 57 -0.77 -19.57 -19.35
N LEU A 58 -1.14 -19.01 -20.51
CA LEU A 58 -0.90 -17.61 -20.84
C LEU A 58 -2.20 -16.79 -20.74
N LYS A 59 -2.21 -15.82 -19.83
CA LYS A 59 -3.28 -14.83 -19.70
C LYS A 59 -2.71 -13.47 -20.04
N TYR A 60 -3.31 -12.77 -20.99
CA TYR A 60 -2.71 -11.54 -21.50
C TYR A 60 -3.66 -10.35 -21.48
N SER A 61 -3.04 -9.18 -21.43
CA SER A 61 -3.66 -7.87 -21.56
C SER A 61 -3.44 -7.30 -22.96
N VAL A 62 -4.34 -6.42 -23.38
CA VAL A 62 -4.21 -5.70 -24.65
C VAL A 62 -4.37 -4.20 -24.43
N LYS A 63 -3.61 -3.41 -25.17
CA LYS A 63 -3.73 -1.95 -25.17
C LYS A 63 -4.32 -1.43 -26.46
N PHE A 64 -5.31 -0.56 -26.30
CA PHE A 64 -5.69 0.39 -27.33
C PHE A 64 -5.03 1.74 -27.03
N THR A 65 -4.36 2.32 -28.04
CA THR A 65 -3.51 3.50 -27.85
C THR A 65 -4.15 4.79 -28.34
N SER A 66 -5.12 4.69 -29.27
CA SER A 66 -5.91 5.80 -29.77
C SER A 66 -7.13 5.30 -30.54
N GLY A 67 -8.22 6.07 -30.52
CA GLY A 67 -9.38 5.87 -31.38
C GLY A 67 -10.70 5.70 -30.63
N ASN A 68 -11.77 5.66 -31.41
CA ASN A 68 -13.12 5.34 -30.95
C ASN A 68 -13.41 3.89 -31.34
N ILE A 69 -13.63 3.04 -30.35
CA ILE A 69 -13.75 1.59 -30.51
C ILE A 69 -15.18 1.19 -30.16
N ILE A 70 -15.77 0.34 -30.98
CA ILE A 70 -17.09 -0.23 -30.73
C ILE A 70 -16.94 -1.74 -30.75
N LEU A 71 -17.11 -2.37 -29.59
CA LEU A 71 -17.17 -3.83 -29.47
C LEU A 71 -18.62 -4.21 -29.19
N GLU A 72 -19.20 -5.04 -30.04
CA GLU A 72 -20.61 -5.37 -30.00
C GLU A 72 -20.83 -6.88 -30.22
N ASN A 73 -21.75 -7.47 -29.45
CA ASN A 73 -22.18 -8.88 -29.47
C ASN A 73 -21.14 -9.91 -29.01
N ASP A 74 -19.89 -9.81 -29.45
CA ASP A 74 -18.83 -10.75 -29.12
C ASP A 74 -17.45 -10.07 -29.06
N ILE A 75 -16.48 -10.75 -28.44
CA ILE A 75 -15.05 -10.38 -28.47
C ILE A 75 -14.33 -11.48 -29.23
N THR A 76 -14.03 -11.23 -30.51
CA THR A 76 -13.32 -12.15 -31.39
C THR A 76 -11.90 -11.64 -31.61
N ILE A 77 -10.92 -12.48 -31.24
CA ILE A 77 -9.49 -12.18 -31.35
C ILE A 77 -8.91 -12.96 -32.52
N PHE A 78 -8.30 -12.25 -33.47
CA PHE A 78 -7.63 -12.87 -34.61
C PHE A 78 -6.49 -11.99 -35.13
N ASN A 79 -5.31 -12.58 -35.32
CA ASN A 79 -4.14 -11.93 -35.94
C ASN A 79 -3.85 -10.50 -35.44
N GLY A 80 -3.78 -10.31 -34.12
CA GLY A 80 -3.48 -8.99 -33.52
C GLY A 80 -4.63 -7.98 -33.60
N THR A 81 -5.86 -8.44 -33.86
CA THR A 81 -7.06 -7.60 -33.84
C THR A 81 -8.13 -8.15 -32.89
N ILE A 82 -8.90 -7.25 -32.28
CA ILE A 82 -10.16 -7.54 -31.58
C ILE A 82 -11.28 -6.90 -32.40
N ASN A 83 -12.20 -7.69 -32.93
CA ASN A 83 -13.32 -7.21 -33.75
C ASN A 83 -12.88 -6.17 -34.82
N THR A 84 -11.75 -6.42 -35.50
CA THR A 84 -11.09 -5.55 -36.50
C THR A 84 -10.23 -4.40 -35.98
N TYR A 85 -10.23 -4.10 -34.68
CA TYR A 85 -9.37 -3.07 -34.09
C TYR A 85 -8.00 -3.65 -33.73
N SER A 86 -6.94 -3.04 -34.24
CA SER A 86 -5.58 -3.37 -33.87
C SER A 86 -5.34 -3.08 -32.39
N PHE A 87 -4.60 -3.96 -31.72
CA PHE A 87 -4.19 -3.78 -30.35
C PHE A 87 -2.71 -4.13 -30.22
N ILE A 88 -2.13 -3.76 -29.08
CA ILE A 88 -0.79 -4.18 -28.70
C ILE A 88 -0.92 -5.22 -27.60
N ASN A 89 -0.34 -6.40 -27.82
CA ASN A 89 -0.29 -7.44 -26.80
C ASN A 89 0.73 -7.01 -25.74
N SER A 90 0.47 -7.28 -24.47
CA SER A 90 1.48 -7.06 -23.42
C SER A 90 2.58 -8.10 -23.41
N THR A 91 2.42 -9.20 -24.14
CA THR A 91 3.38 -10.31 -24.13
C THR A 91 3.91 -10.64 -25.52
N ASP A 92 5.22 -10.53 -25.68
CA ASP A 92 5.97 -11.04 -26.83
C ASP A 92 6.61 -12.39 -26.50
N CYS A 93 6.33 -13.39 -27.32
CA CYS A 93 6.83 -14.76 -27.16
C CYS A 93 7.67 -15.18 -28.37
N LEU A 94 8.97 -15.36 -28.18
CA LEU A 94 9.90 -15.86 -29.20
C LEU A 94 10.27 -17.32 -28.91
N ASN A 95 10.06 -18.22 -29.87
CA ASN A 95 10.39 -19.65 -29.74
C ASN A 95 9.82 -20.33 -28.47
N CYS A 96 8.71 -19.81 -27.94
CA CYS A 96 8.05 -20.36 -26.75
C CYS A 96 7.04 -21.46 -27.11
N SER A 97 6.81 -22.37 -26.16
CA SER A 97 5.71 -23.34 -26.22
C SER A 97 4.59 -22.94 -25.26
N ILE A 98 3.34 -22.92 -25.75
CA ILE A 98 2.15 -22.73 -24.91
C ILE A 98 1.37 -24.04 -24.89
N ASN A 99 1.30 -24.70 -23.73
CA ASN A 99 0.89 -26.11 -23.66
C ASN A 99 -0.63 -26.30 -23.51
N ASN A 100 -1.32 -25.47 -22.71
CA ASN A 100 -2.73 -25.68 -22.37
C ASN A 100 -3.67 -24.59 -22.88
N GLU A 101 -3.54 -23.34 -22.41
CA GLU A 101 -4.54 -22.30 -22.67
C GLU A 101 -3.89 -20.92 -22.90
N THR A 102 -4.47 -20.17 -23.84
CA THR A 102 -4.21 -18.75 -24.06
C THR A 102 -5.51 -17.96 -23.94
N ARG A 103 -5.54 -16.96 -23.07
CA ARG A 103 -6.77 -16.25 -22.72
C ARG A 103 -6.58 -14.74 -22.60
N LEU A 104 -7.49 -13.96 -23.19
CA LEU A 104 -7.59 -12.52 -22.91
C LEU A 104 -8.18 -12.33 -21.51
N LEU A 105 -7.45 -11.62 -20.65
CA LEU A 105 -7.89 -11.32 -19.29
C LEU A 105 -8.29 -9.86 -19.14
N THR A 106 -7.49 -8.93 -19.70
CA THR A 106 -7.75 -7.50 -19.55
C THR A 106 -7.74 -6.74 -20.88
N ILE A 107 -8.56 -5.70 -20.93
CA ILE A 107 -8.44 -4.62 -21.92
C ILE A 107 -8.02 -3.36 -21.17
N SER A 108 -6.88 -2.78 -21.54
CA SER A 108 -6.38 -1.51 -21.00
C SER A 108 -6.59 -0.38 -21.99
N LEU A 109 -7.21 0.70 -21.53
CA LEU A 109 -7.52 1.90 -22.29
C LEU A 109 -6.64 3.04 -21.78
N HIS A 110 -5.92 3.70 -22.69
CA HIS A 110 -4.99 4.78 -22.37
C HIS A 110 -5.28 6.01 -23.24
N ASN A 111 -4.72 7.15 -22.85
CA ASN A 111 -4.91 8.44 -23.51
C ASN A 111 -6.41 8.75 -23.69
N ASP A 112 -6.79 9.39 -24.81
CA ASP A 112 -8.17 9.78 -25.12
C ASP A 112 -8.97 8.66 -25.82
N VAL A 113 -8.67 7.38 -25.54
CA VAL A 113 -9.41 6.25 -26.13
C VAL A 113 -10.82 6.20 -25.57
N ASN A 114 -11.81 6.10 -26.46
CA ASN A 114 -13.21 5.97 -26.09
C ASN A 114 -13.75 4.64 -26.59
N VAL A 115 -14.23 3.80 -25.67
CA VAL A 115 -14.77 2.48 -26.00
C VAL A 115 -16.25 2.41 -25.68
N ASN A 116 -17.02 1.86 -26.62
CA ASN A 116 -18.41 1.50 -26.40
C ASN A 116 -18.56 -0.03 -26.48
N LEU A 117 -18.94 -0.63 -25.36
CA LEU A 117 -19.22 -2.06 -25.24
C LEU A 117 -20.73 -2.28 -25.26
N LYS A 118 -21.20 -3.12 -26.18
CA LYS A 118 -22.63 -3.40 -26.35
C LYS A 118 -22.93 -4.88 -26.43
N ASN A 119 -23.88 -5.35 -25.62
CA ASN A 119 -24.38 -6.73 -25.67
C ASN A 119 -23.29 -7.80 -25.51
N ILE A 120 -22.23 -7.51 -24.74
CA ILE A 120 -21.12 -8.45 -24.51
C ILE A 120 -21.38 -9.23 -23.23
N ASN A 121 -21.34 -10.55 -23.31
CA ASN A 121 -21.33 -11.42 -22.14
C ASN A 121 -19.98 -12.13 -22.04
N TYR A 122 -19.07 -11.57 -21.25
CA TYR A 122 -17.74 -12.10 -21.00
C TYR A 122 -17.44 -12.00 -19.50
N THR A 123 -17.88 -13.00 -18.74
CA THR A 123 -17.92 -12.97 -17.26
C THR A 123 -16.58 -12.87 -16.57
N ASP A 124 -15.48 -13.10 -17.29
CA ASP A 124 -14.13 -13.19 -16.73
C ASP A 124 -13.23 -12.04 -17.26
N LEU A 125 -13.79 -11.11 -18.04
CA LEU A 125 -13.07 -9.96 -18.58
C LEU A 125 -12.93 -8.89 -17.49
N ALA A 126 -11.73 -8.35 -17.36
CA ALA A 126 -11.49 -7.12 -16.61
C ALA A 126 -11.12 -5.96 -17.58
N ILE A 127 -11.48 -4.74 -17.22
CA ILE A 127 -11.19 -3.56 -18.04
C ILE A 127 -10.54 -2.49 -17.16
N TYR A 128 -9.43 -1.93 -17.62
CA TYR A 128 -8.62 -0.94 -16.90
C TYR A 128 -8.61 0.36 -17.71
N LEU A 129 -9.02 1.46 -17.09
CA LEU A 129 -9.06 2.78 -17.72
C LEU A 129 -8.01 3.69 -17.10
N HIS A 130 -7.10 4.20 -17.91
CA HIS A 130 -6.04 5.13 -17.52
C HIS A 130 -6.21 6.48 -18.20
N ASP A 131 -5.44 7.47 -17.76
CA ASP A 131 -5.37 8.82 -18.36
C ASP A 131 -6.77 9.47 -18.47
N ASN A 132 -7.14 9.97 -19.66
CA ASN A 132 -8.45 10.56 -19.96
C ASN A 132 -9.38 9.58 -20.71
N SER A 133 -9.16 8.28 -20.59
CA SER A 133 -9.93 7.30 -21.36
C SER A 133 -11.39 7.23 -20.91
N SER A 134 -12.28 6.83 -21.83
CA SER A 134 -13.71 6.69 -21.52
C SER A 134 -14.29 5.36 -21.95
N LEU A 135 -15.23 4.86 -21.16
CA LEU A 135 -15.93 3.60 -21.40
C LEU A 135 -17.45 3.77 -21.25
N ILE A 136 -18.20 3.39 -22.26
CA ILE A 136 -19.66 3.25 -22.20
C ILE A 136 -19.99 1.76 -22.28
N ILE A 137 -20.76 1.28 -21.32
CA ILE A 137 -21.14 -0.14 -21.17
C ILE A 137 -22.66 -0.23 -21.25
N GLU A 138 -23.17 -0.92 -22.27
CA GLU A 138 -24.60 -1.08 -22.52
C GLU A 138 -24.97 -2.56 -22.69
N ASN A 139 -25.83 -3.09 -21.84
CA ASN A 139 -26.29 -4.48 -21.88
C ASN A 139 -25.15 -5.53 -21.78
N CYS A 140 -24.12 -5.25 -20.99
CA CYS A 140 -22.97 -6.14 -20.87
C CYS A 140 -22.97 -6.90 -19.54
N THR A 141 -22.22 -8.00 -19.51
CA THR A 141 -21.86 -8.71 -18.28
C THR A 141 -20.38 -9.04 -18.30
N PHE A 142 -19.63 -8.58 -17.30
CA PHE A 142 -18.21 -8.88 -17.13
C PHE A 142 -17.78 -8.84 -15.66
N TYR A 143 -16.55 -9.29 -15.39
CA TYR A 143 -16.05 -9.50 -14.03
C TYR A 143 -15.80 -8.15 -13.33
N GLU A 144 -14.94 -7.33 -13.92
CA GLU A 144 -14.29 -6.27 -13.17
C GLU A 144 -13.95 -5.02 -14.01
N LEU A 145 -14.14 -3.85 -13.40
CA LEU A 145 -13.80 -2.55 -13.97
C LEU A 145 -12.89 -1.79 -13.00
N TRP A 146 -11.71 -1.39 -13.46
CA TRP A 146 -10.82 -0.48 -12.75
C TRP A 146 -10.73 0.86 -13.45
N LEU A 147 -10.90 1.93 -12.69
CA LEU A 147 -10.73 3.30 -13.16
C LEU A 147 -9.57 3.94 -12.39
N PHE A 148 -8.66 4.53 -13.17
CA PHE A 148 -7.53 5.32 -12.70
C PHE A 148 -7.59 6.74 -13.30
N ASP A 149 -6.78 7.64 -12.77
CA ASP A 149 -6.52 8.99 -13.23
C ASP A 149 -7.80 9.82 -13.48
N LEU A 150 -7.92 10.38 -14.68
CA LEU A 150 -9.03 11.22 -15.16
C LEU A 150 -10.05 10.43 -16.00
N SER A 151 -10.06 9.10 -15.85
CA SER A 151 -10.92 8.26 -16.64
C SER A 151 -12.40 8.41 -16.31
N SER A 152 -13.24 7.97 -17.24
CA SER A 152 -14.69 8.02 -17.09
C SER A 152 -15.38 6.74 -17.53
N ALA A 153 -16.38 6.28 -16.76
CA ALA A 153 -17.21 5.16 -17.17
C ALA A 153 -18.71 5.41 -16.95
N ILE A 154 -19.52 4.94 -17.92
CA ILE A 154 -20.98 4.93 -17.84
C ILE A 154 -21.47 3.49 -18.00
N ILE A 155 -22.16 2.99 -16.99
CA ILE A 155 -22.72 1.64 -16.92
C ILE A 155 -24.24 1.72 -17.06
N LYS A 156 -24.80 1.10 -18.10
CA LYS A 156 -26.24 1.10 -18.38
C LYS A 156 -26.76 -0.32 -18.60
N ASN A 157 -27.86 -0.67 -17.93
CA ASN A 157 -28.52 -1.97 -18.04
C ASN A 157 -27.54 -3.16 -18.05
N SER A 158 -26.51 -3.10 -17.23
CA SER A 158 -25.39 -4.05 -17.25
C SER A 158 -25.18 -4.69 -15.88
N SER A 159 -24.51 -5.85 -15.87
CA SER A 159 -24.18 -6.58 -14.64
C SER A 159 -22.68 -6.70 -14.50
N ILE A 160 -22.09 -6.08 -13.48
CA ILE A 160 -20.64 -6.12 -13.23
C ILE A 160 -20.41 -6.58 -11.80
N GLU A 161 -19.44 -7.47 -11.59
CA GLU A 161 -19.19 -7.97 -10.24
C GLU A 161 -18.45 -6.92 -9.42
N TYR A 162 -17.30 -6.45 -9.88
CA TYR A 162 -16.46 -5.51 -9.14
C TYR A 162 -16.19 -4.24 -9.93
N VAL A 163 -16.34 -3.11 -9.25
CA VAL A 163 -15.82 -1.83 -9.72
C VAL A 163 -14.83 -1.31 -8.69
N ARG A 164 -13.67 -0.85 -9.17
CA ARG A 164 -12.59 -0.28 -8.36
C ARG A 164 -12.21 1.08 -8.92
N VAL A 165 -12.05 2.05 -8.02
CA VAL A 165 -11.47 3.35 -8.34
C VAL A 165 -10.26 3.52 -7.44
N SER A 166 -9.09 3.54 -8.05
CA SER A 166 -7.80 3.62 -7.39
C SER A 166 -6.85 4.37 -8.31
N ASN A 167 -5.92 5.15 -7.76
CA ASN A 167 -4.76 5.64 -8.51
C ASN A 167 -3.50 5.00 -7.93
N PRO A 168 -2.44 4.74 -8.72
CA PRO A 168 -1.13 4.45 -8.15
C PRO A 168 -0.72 5.63 -7.24
N MET A 169 -0.09 5.30 -6.10
CA MET A 169 0.27 6.25 -5.05
C MET A 169 1.05 7.46 -5.60
N GLU A 170 0.84 8.60 -4.93
CA GLU A 170 1.19 9.97 -5.29
C GLU A 170 2.57 10.19 -5.95
N VAL A 171 2.58 10.90 -7.09
CA VAL A 171 3.68 11.81 -7.43
C VAL A 171 3.43 13.13 -6.69
N PRO A 172 4.32 13.59 -5.79
CA PRO A 172 4.13 14.86 -5.10
C PRO A 172 4.00 16.02 -6.10
N GLY A 173 2.86 16.73 -6.07
CA GLY A 173 2.70 18.03 -6.73
C GLY A 173 1.69 18.15 -7.87
N VAL A 174 0.91 17.10 -8.22
CA VAL A 174 -0.17 17.20 -9.21
C VAL A 174 -1.46 16.61 -8.62
N TYR A 175 -2.42 17.45 -8.20
CA TYR A 175 -3.65 17.03 -7.49
C TYR A 175 -4.92 17.18 -8.33
N ASN A 176 -4.89 16.86 -9.62
CA ASN A 176 -6.04 16.99 -10.51
C ASN A 176 -6.45 15.63 -11.13
N TYR A 177 -6.61 14.60 -10.31
CA TYR A 177 -7.11 13.29 -10.75
C TYR A 177 -8.53 13.07 -10.21
N GLN A 178 -9.55 13.50 -10.94
CA GLN A 178 -10.94 13.23 -10.57
C GLN A 178 -11.57 12.29 -11.58
N THR A 179 -11.59 11.00 -11.23
CA THR A 179 -12.29 9.95 -11.98
C THR A 179 -13.80 10.15 -11.90
N SER A 180 -14.55 9.84 -12.96
CA SER A 180 -16.02 9.87 -12.96
C SER A 180 -16.66 8.51 -13.27
N LEU A 181 -17.64 8.12 -12.46
CA LEU A 181 -18.34 6.85 -12.59
C LEU A 181 -19.85 7.05 -12.50
N SER A 182 -20.57 6.68 -13.56
CA SER A 182 -22.04 6.72 -13.61
C SER A 182 -22.63 5.32 -13.77
N ILE A 183 -23.55 4.93 -12.88
CA ILE A 183 -24.26 3.64 -12.91
C ILE A 183 -25.75 3.91 -12.95
N ILE A 184 -26.39 3.60 -14.08
CA ILE A 184 -27.76 4.00 -14.37
C ILE A 184 -28.56 2.88 -15.03
N GLU A 185 -29.86 3.14 -15.22
CA GLU A 185 -30.75 2.33 -16.06
C GLU A 185 -30.83 0.85 -15.63
N ASN A 186 -31.18 0.58 -14.37
CA ASN A 186 -31.34 -0.76 -13.80
C ASN A 186 -30.07 -1.63 -13.84
N SER A 187 -28.89 -1.01 -13.78
CA SER A 187 -27.64 -1.76 -13.67
C SER A 187 -27.52 -2.48 -12.33
N THR A 188 -26.82 -3.62 -12.34
CA THR A 188 -26.48 -4.37 -11.13
C THR A 188 -24.97 -4.38 -10.97
N VAL A 189 -24.47 -3.84 -9.86
CA VAL A 189 -23.06 -3.96 -9.50
C VAL A 189 -22.94 -4.67 -8.16
N TYR A 190 -22.07 -5.68 -8.05
CA TYR A 190 -21.96 -6.39 -6.78
C TYR A 190 -21.21 -5.54 -5.74
N SER A 191 -20.04 -4.99 -6.04
CA SER A 191 -19.31 -4.13 -5.09
C SER A 191 -18.52 -3.02 -5.77
N ILE A 192 -18.54 -1.83 -5.16
CA ILE A 192 -17.74 -0.68 -5.54
C ILE A 192 -16.73 -0.39 -4.43
N GLY A 193 -15.44 -0.44 -4.75
CA GLY A 193 -14.35 -0.07 -3.85
C GLY A 193 -13.68 1.21 -4.35
N ILE A 194 -13.52 2.20 -3.48
CA ILE A 194 -12.92 3.49 -3.82
C ILE A 194 -11.87 3.84 -2.75
N THR A 195 -10.62 4.01 -3.17
CA THR A 195 -9.52 4.39 -2.28
C THR A 195 -9.01 5.82 -2.52
N GLU A 196 -9.43 6.44 -3.63
CA GLU A 196 -9.02 7.78 -4.04
C GLU A 196 -10.21 8.62 -4.52
N GLY A 197 -9.97 9.87 -4.92
CA GLY A 197 -11.02 10.80 -5.33
C GLY A 197 -11.86 10.34 -6.54
N CYS A 198 -13.18 10.46 -6.43
CA CYS A 198 -14.13 10.01 -7.44
C CYS A 198 -15.44 10.81 -7.43
N GLU A 199 -15.98 11.15 -8.59
CA GLU A 199 -17.39 11.53 -8.75
C GLU A 199 -18.23 10.30 -9.08
N LEU A 200 -18.96 9.81 -8.08
CA LEU A 200 -19.85 8.66 -8.21
C LEU A 200 -21.30 9.13 -8.38
N PHE A 201 -21.95 8.75 -9.48
CA PHE A 201 -23.38 8.90 -9.66
C PHE A 201 -24.03 7.54 -9.85
N VAL A 202 -24.95 7.17 -8.96
CA VAL A 202 -25.71 5.91 -9.07
C VAL A 202 -27.19 6.23 -9.04
N LYS A 203 -27.94 5.75 -10.03
CA LYS A 203 -29.37 6.01 -10.11
C LYS A 203 -30.16 4.80 -10.59
N ASP A 204 -31.32 4.58 -9.97
CA ASP A 204 -32.31 3.56 -10.36
C ASP A 204 -31.64 2.20 -10.61
N SER A 205 -30.74 1.79 -9.70
CA SER A 205 -29.84 0.63 -9.84
C SER A 205 -29.70 -0.14 -8.53
N LYS A 206 -29.19 -1.38 -8.62
CA LYS A 206 -29.04 -2.29 -7.46
C LYS A 206 -27.58 -2.59 -7.18
N LEU A 207 -27.20 -2.49 -5.90
CA LEU A 207 -25.87 -2.86 -5.41
C LEU A 207 -25.94 -4.04 -4.43
N GLY A 208 -25.21 -5.13 -4.71
CA GLY A 208 -25.57 -6.48 -4.21
C GLY A 208 -24.65 -7.12 -3.16
N GLY A 209 -23.42 -6.65 -3.00
CA GLY A 209 -22.40 -7.22 -2.11
C GLY A 209 -22.60 -6.86 -0.65
N GLY A 210 -21.99 -7.64 0.26
CA GLY A 210 -22.08 -7.40 1.72
C GLY A 210 -21.71 -5.96 2.08
N TRP A 211 -20.61 -5.48 1.50
CA TRP A 211 -20.29 -4.06 1.34
C TRP A 211 -20.49 -3.69 -0.13
N SER A 212 -21.67 -3.14 -0.41
CA SER A 212 -22.05 -2.69 -1.75
C SER A 212 -21.22 -1.49 -2.18
N ILE A 213 -20.87 -0.62 -1.23
CA ILE A 213 -19.92 0.49 -1.40
C ILE A 213 -18.95 0.45 -0.22
N PHE A 214 -17.65 0.44 -0.52
CA PHE A 214 -16.55 0.59 0.41
C PHE A 214 -15.69 1.77 -0.02
N ILE A 215 -15.58 2.78 0.83
CA ILE A 215 -14.76 3.97 0.58
C ILE A 215 -13.78 4.13 1.73
N ASP A 216 -12.49 4.18 1.39
CA ASP A 216 -11.40 4.39 2.34
C ASP A 216 -10.36 5.32 1.72
N THR A 217 -10.53 6.63 1.91
CA THR A 217 -9.66 7.64 1.29
C THR A 217 -8.73 8.31 2.29
N ILE A 218 -7.46 8.40 1.94
CA ILE A 218 -6.42 8.96 2.81
C ILE A 218 -6.26 10.48 2.68
N SER A 219 -6.64 11.07 1.53
CA SER A 219 -6.35 12.48 1.23
C SER A 219 -7.59 13.39 1.24
N PRO A 220 -7.53 14.57 1.93
CA PRO A 220 -8.58 15.59 1.86
C PRO A 220 -8.62 16.35 0.53
N LEU A 221 -7.54 16.31 -0.26
CA LEU A 221 -7.38 17.15 -1.45
C LEU A 221 -8.26 16.69 -2.61
N ILE A 222 -8.54 15.39 -2.70
CA ILE A 222 -9.36 14.80 -3.76
C ILE A 222 -10.47 13.96 -3.10
N PRO A 223 -11.56 14.60 -2.63
CA PRO A 223 -12.60 13.89 -1.91
C PRO A 223 -13.45 13.03 -2.85
N VAL A 224 -14.00 11.95 -2.32
CA VAL A 224 -15.06 11.20 -3.02
C VAL A 224 -16.38 11.94 -2.87
N THR A 225 -17.04 12.24 -3.97
CA THR A 225 -18.41 12.78 -3.97
C THR A 225 -19.34 11.78 -4.61
N ALA A 226 -20.29 11.25 -3.84
CA ALA A 226 -21.26 10.28 -4.34
C ALA A 226 -22.69 10.81 -4.24
N ASN A 227 -23.44 10.74 -5.34
CA ASN A 227 -24.88 10.96 -5.39
C ASN A 227 -25.58 9.66 -5.78
N ILE A 228 -26.40 9.13 -4.87
CA ILE A 228 -27.04 7.82 -4.99
C ILE A 228 -28.55 8.00 -4.89
N GLU A 229 -29.27 7.76 -5.98
CA GLU A 229 -30.69 8.06 -6.14
C GLU A 229 -31.53 6.81 -6.44
N ASN A 230 -32.58 6.59 -5.64
CA ASN A 230 -33.55 5.51 -5.82
C ASN A 230 -32.91 4.12 -5.94
N CYS A 231 -31.84 3.87 -5.19
CA CYS A 231 -31.09 2.63 -5.24
C CYS A 231 -31.46 1.67 -4.12
N THR A 232 -31.16 0.39 -4.34
CA THR A 232 -31.17 -0.62 -3.27
C THR A 232 -29.74 -1.08 -3.02
N LEU A 233 -29.25 -0.91 -1.78
CA LEU A 233 -27.90 -1.25 -1.35
C LEU A 233 -27.95 -2.17 -0.12
N LYS A 234 -27.04 -3.14 -0.02
CA LYS A 234 -26.91 -3.93 1.21
C LYS A 234 -26.07 -3.22 2.27
N GLY A 235 -24.86 -2.78 1.95
CA GLY A 235 -23.96 -2.20 2.94
C GLY A 235 -23.15 -1.05 2.38
N VAL A 236 -23.04 0.02 3.15
CA VAL A 236 -22.15 1.14 2.86
C VAL A 236 -21.22 1.34 4.05
N LEU A 237 -19.92 1.30 3.79
CA LEU A 237 -18.86 1.71 4.72
C LEU A 237 -18.10 2.86 4.08
N ALA A 238 -18.06 4.00 4.78
CA ALA A 238 -17.32 5.17 4.34
C ALA A 238 -16.38 5.66 5.45
N ARG A 239 -15.12 5.88 5.08
CA ARG A 239 -14.03 6.39 5.92
C ARG A 239 -13.31 7.53 5.20
N GLY A 240 -12.44 8.25 5.90
CA GLY A 240 -11.62 9.29 5.28
C GLY A 240 -12.42 10.48 4.78
N TYR A 241 -12.12 10.96 3.59
CA TYR A 241 -12.67 12.20 3.03
C TYR A 241 -13.74 11.97 1.96
N ALA A 242 -14.82 11.28 2.34
CA ALA A 242 -15.97 11.03 1.46
C ALA A 242 -17.16 11.98 1.76
N ASN A 243 -17.92 12.36 0.74
CA ASN A 243 -19.17 13.11 0.83
C ASN A 243 -20.27 12.37 0.06
N LEU A 244 -21.15 11.72 0.80
CA LEU A 244 -22.20 10.85 0.26
C LEU A 244 -23.57 11.51 0.40
N ARG A 245 -24.36 11.49 -0.67
CA ARG A 245 -25.77 11.87 -0.66
C ARG A 245 -26.62 10.73 -1.17
N PHE A 246 -27.59 10.33 -0.35
CA PHE A 246 -28.59 9.34 -0.69
C PHE A 246 -29.95 10.03 -0.81
N TYR A 247 -30.62 9.83 -1.94
CA TYR A 247 -31.98 10.29 -2.18
C TYR A 247 -32.89 9.11 -2.51
N GLY A 248 -34.02 8.96 -1.82
CA GLY A 248 -35.01 7.91 -2.13
C GLY A 248 -34.48 6.47 -2.06
N SER A 249 -33.35 6.23 -1.39
CA SER A 249 -32.62 4.96 -1.45
C SER A 249 -32.88 4.07 -0.23
N ASN A 250 -32.82 2.76 -0.43
CA ASN A 250 -32.98 1.74 0.61
C ASN A 250 -31.64 1.06 0.88
N LEU A 251 -31.16 1.17 2.12
CA LEU A 251 -29.89 0.59 2.57
C LEU A 251 -30.17 -0.46 3.64
N THR A 252 -29.57 -1.65 3.55
CA THR A 252 -29.64 -2.60 4.67
C THR A 252 -28.82 -2.09 5.86
N SER A 253 -27.57 -1.64 5.63
CA SER A 253 -26.69 -1.07 6.66
C SER A 253 -25.90 0.16 6.15
N LEU A 254 -25.63 1.11 7.06
CA LEU A 254 -24.78 2.28 6.82
C LEU A 254 -23.84 2.52 8.01
N TYR A 255 -22.55 2.62 7.74
CA TYR A 255 -21.51 2.97 8.72
C TYR A 255 -20.63 4.09 8.15
N VAL A 256 -20.61 5.22 8.86
CA VAL A 256 -19.83 6.40 8.46
C VAL A 256 -18.82 6.68 9.56
N HIS A 257 -17.53 6.50 9.26
CA HIS A 257 -16.42 6.67 10.20
C HIS A 257 -15.58 7.90 9.86
N ASP A 258 -14.65 8.22 10.77
CA ASP A 258 -13.61 9.20 10.56
C ASP A 258 -14.16 10.56 10.04
N MET A 259 -13.55 11.15 9.00
CA MET A 259 -13.92 12.45 8.43
C MET A 259 -15.06 12.37 7.39
N ALA A 260 -15.55 11.17 7.08
CA ALA A 260 -16.50 10.95 5.99
C ALA A 260 -17.88 11.49 6.34
N ARG A 261 -18.60 12.01 5.35
CA ARG A 261 -19.91 12.65 5.53
C ARG A 261 -20.99 11.96 4.74
N ALA A 262 -22.18 11.87 5.33
CA ALA A 262 -23.36 11.34 4.65
C ALA A 262 -24.60 12.24 4.85
N VAL A 263 -25.39 12.38 3.80
CA VAL A 263 -26.73 12.99 3.83
C VAL A 263 -27.74 11.96 3.37
N LEU A 264 -28.65 11.57 4.25
CA LEU A 264 -29.81 10.74 3.94
C LEU A 264 -31.02 11.65 3.74
N ASP A 265 -31.56 11.68 2.52
CA ASP A 265 -32.73 12.47 2.14
C ASP A 265 -33.81 11.53 1.57
N GLN A 266 -34.98 11.48 2.22
CA GLN A 266 -36.08 10.56 1.84
C GLN A 266 -35.62 9.09 1.70
N SER A 267 -34.55 8.72 2.40
CA SER A 267 -33.90 7.42 2.32
C SER A 267 -34.14 6.60 3.59
N MET A 268 -34.04 5.28 3.50
CA MET A 268 -34.25 4.36 4.62
C MET A 268 -33.00 3.50 4.86
N VAL A 269 -32.60 3.38 6.13
CA VAL A 269 -31.71 2.31 6.59
C VAL A 269 -32.58 1.25 7.29
N ILE A 270 -32.37 -0.03 6.99
CA ILE A 270 -33.28 -1.10 7.43
C ILE A 270 -32.82 -1.74 8.74
N THR A 271 -31.53 -2.05 8.86
CA THR A 271 -31.02 -2.89 9.98
C THR A 271 -30.04 -2.16 10.89
N ASN A 272 -28.89 -1.72 10.36
CA ASN A 272 -27.81 -1.16 11.18
C ASN A 272 -27.44 0.25 10.71
N TYR A 273 -27.44 1.19 11.65
CA TYR A 273 -27.01 2.56 11.41
C TYR A 273 -25.97 3.00 12.44
N GLY A 274 -24.74 3.16 11.98
CA GLY A 274 -23.65 3.71 12.77
C GLY A 274 -23.13 5.02 12.17
N TYR A 275 -22.94 6.03 13.02
CA TYR A 275 -22.44 7.34 12.64
C TYR A 275 -21.26 7.76 13.50
N GLY A 276 -20.46 8.68 12.97
CA GLY A 276 -19.31 9.25 13.65
C GLY A 276 -19.54 10.71 14.05
N ILE A 277 -18.65 11.19 14.91
CA ILE A 277 -18.57 12.60 15.30
C ILE A 277 -17.23 13.15 14.83
N VAL A 278 -17.25 14.33 14.22
CA VAL A 278 -16.04 15.06 13.85
C VAL A 278 -15.89 16.26 14.77
N ALA A 279 -14.87 16.23 15.62
CA ALA A 279 -14.47 17.34 16.48
C ALA A 279 -13.36 18.16 15.81
N TYR A 280 -13.59 19.45 15.64
CA TYR A 280 -12.68 20.36 14.90
C TYR A 280 -12.17 21.52 15.76
N SER A 281 -12.75 21.75 16.95
CA SER A 281 -12.28 22.76 17.88
C SER A 281 -12.85 22.53 19.28
N GLY A 282 -12.27 23.16 20.29
CA GLY A 282 -12.79 23.13 21.66
C GLY A 282 -12.67 21.76 22.31
N THR A 283 -13.59 21.47 23.24
CA THR A 283 -13.62 20.19 23.97
C THR A 283 -14.95 19.49 23.76
N THR A 284 -14.89 18.24 23.33
CA THR A 284 -16.01 17.32 23.19
C THR A 284 -15.89 16.25 24.26
N ASN A 285 -16.94 16.07 25.08
CA ASN A 285 -17.00 15.04 26.11
C ASN A 285 -18.01 13.98 25.70
N ILE A 286 -17.62 12.71 25.81
CA ILE A 286 -18.49 11.55 25.60
C ILE A 286 -18.49 10.72 26.86
N VAL A 287 -19.62 10.70 27.54
CA VAL A 287 -19.79 9.97 28.81
C VAL A 287 -20.94 9.00 28.64
N GLU A 288 -20.66 7.69 28.73
CA GLU A 288 -21.66 6.64 28.52
C GLU A 288 -22.41 6.80 27.17
N GLY A 289 -21.69 7.17 26.11
CA GLY A 289 -22.22 7.41 24.77
C GLY A 289 -22.95 8.75 24.58
N LYS A 290 -23.12 9.56 25.63
CA LYS A 290 -23.73 10.90 25.53
C LYS A 290 -22.67 11.94 25.19
N VAL A 291 -22.89 12.65 24.09
CA VAL A 291 -21.97 13.65 23.55
C VAL A 291 -22.38 15.04 24.03
N THR A 292 -21.42 15.80 24.56
CA THR A 292 -21.59 17.19 24.99
C THR A 292 -20.35 18.01 24.62
N GLY A 293 -20.46 19.33 24.64
CA GLY A 293 -19.36 20.24 24.32
C GLY A 293 -19.68 21.15 23.14
N THR A 294 -18.66 21.78 22.58
CA THR A 294 -18.75 22.70 21.44
C THR A 294 -17.70 22.36 20.42
N GLY A 295 -17.95 22.63 19.14
CA GLY A 295 -16.95 22.42 18.08
C GLY A 295 -16.91 21.00 17.54
N TYR A 296 -18.06 20.32 17.52
CA TYR A 296 -18.25 19.04 16.85
C TYR A 296 -19.48 19.04 15.94
N ILE A 297 -19.48 18.14 14.95
CA ILE A 297 -20.63 17.82 14.11
C ILE A 297 -20.82 16.32 14.03
N ASN A 298 -22.06 15.87 13.87
CA ASN A 298 -22.31 14.51 13.39
C ASN A 298 -21.90 14.44 11.93
N ASN A 299 -21.23 13.37 11.56
CA ASN A 299 -20.79 13.16 10.20
C ASN A 299 -21.95 12.76 9.26
N THR A 300 -23.11 12.40 9.84
CA THR A 300 -24.32 12.08 9.09
C THR A 300 -25.46 13.05 9.38
N ARG A 301 -26.16 13.49 8.33
CA ARG A 301 -27.37 14.32 8.38
C ARG A 301 -28.58 13.56 7.84
N LEU A 302 -29.70 13.63 8.56
CA LEU A 302 -30.97 12.98 8.19
C LEU A 302 -32.01 14.04 7.76
N ILE A 303 -32.68 13.82 6.64
CA ILE A 303 -33.73 14.68 6.07
C ILE A 303 -34.89 13.78 5.63
N ASN A 304 -36.02 13.81 6.34
CA ASN A 304 -37.19 12.96 6.03
C ASN A 304 -36.85 11.46 5.87
N SER A 305 -35.87 10.99 6.65
CA SER A 305 -35.30 9.64 6.55
C SER A 305 -35.67 8.77 7.74
N VAL A 306 -35.70 7.46 7.50
CA VAL A 306 -35.96 6.45 8.54
C VAL A 306 -34.67 5.69 8.79
N VAL A 307 -34.21 5.68 10.04
CA VAL A 307 -33.04 4.91 10.47
C VAL A 307 -33.38 4.12 11.75
N PRO A 308 -32.84 2.90 11.92
CA PRO A 308 -32.94 2.14 13.15
C PRO A 308 -31.95 2.72 14.18
N ASN A 309 -32.18 2.40 15.46
CA ASN A 309 -31.35 2.74 16.63
C ASN A 309 -29.96 3.32 16.30
N PRO A 310 -29.82 4.67 16.27
CA PRO A 310 -28.58 5.30 15.86
C PRO A 310 -27.48 5.05 16.90
N LEU A 311 -26.31 4.63 16.43
CA LEU A 311 -25.16 4.32 17.26
C LEU A 311 -23.96 5.20 16.90
N VAL A 312 -23.33 5.82 17.90
CA VAL A 312 -22.02 6.45 17.72
C VAL A 312 -20.97 5.34 17.63
N ILE A 313 -20.34 5.20 16.47
CA ILE A 313 -19.35 4.14 16.21
C ILE A 313 -17.93 4.68 16.10
N SER A 314 -17.75 5.99 15.93
CA SER A 314 -16.43 6.60 15.86
C SER A 314 -16.38 8.07 16.28
N VAL A 315 -15.18 8.52 16.61
CA VAL A 315 -14.84 9.94 16.75
C VAL A 315 -13.59 10.23 15.93
N ALA A 316 -13.68 11.25 15.07
CA ALA A 316 -12.52 11.90 14.47
C ALA A 316 -12.24 13.21 15.21
N ALA A 317 -11.01 13.43 15.62
CA ALA A 317 -10.54 14.71 16.14
C ALA A 317 -9.50 15.28 15.18
N ASN A 318 -9.64 16.55 14.85
CA ASN A 318 -8.72 17.23 13.95
C ASN A 318 -8.30 18.60 14.49
N SER A 319 -7.21 19.14 13.95
CA SER A 319 -6.60 20.41 14.33
C SER A 319 -6.34 20.49 15.84
N SER A 320 -6.92 21.45 16.57
CA SER A 320 -6.68 21.61 18.02
C SER A 320 -7.77 21.01 18.91
N ALA A 321 -8.62 20.14 18.37
CA ALA A 321 -9.74 19.55 19.10
C ALA A 321 -9.27 18.67 20.26
N VAL A 322 -10.03 18.72 21.37
CA VAL A 322 -9.81 17.85 22.54
C VAL A 322 -11.04 16.96 22.75
N VAL A 323 -10.85 15.65 22.74
CA VAL A 323 -11.91 14.66 22.99
C VAL A 323 -11.67 13.99 24.34
N LYS A 324 -12.70 13.91 25.17
CA LYS A 324 -12.66 13.20 26.46
C LYS A 324 -13.74 12.13 26.49
N MET A 325 -13.34 10.88 26.55
CA MET A 325 -14.25 9.72 26.62
C MET A 325 -14.13 9.06 27.97
N ASN A 326 -15.26 8.83 28.62
CA ASN A 326 -15.32 8.15 29.92
C ASN A 326 -16.42 7.11 29.93
N ASN A 327 -16.07 5.88 30.33
CA ASN A 327 -16.99 4.75 30.37
C ASN A 327 -17.75 4.53 29.04
N PHE A 328 -17.05 4.74 27.92
CA PHE A 328 -17.56 4.57 26.56
C PHE A 328 -16.40 4.35 25.59
N SER A 329 -16.55 3.40 24.67
CA SER A 329 -15.57 3.14 23.62
C SER A 329 -16.23 3.10 22.23
N CYS A 330 -15.51 3.66 21.27
CA CYS A 330 -15.83 3.67 19.84
C CYS A 330 -14.51 3.81 19.08
N SER A 331 -14.49 3.60 17.76
CA SER A 331 -13.25 3.84 17.01
C SER A 331 -12.77 5.29 17.12
N VAL A 332 -11.47 5.52 17.17
CA VAL A 332 -10.88 6.86 17.32
C VAL A 332 -9.90 7.13 16.20
N TYR A 333 -10.03 8.29 15.58
CA TYR A 333 -9.14 8.78 14.54
C TYR A 333 -8.63 10.16 14.95
N LEU A 334 -7.33 10.31 15.17
CA LEU A 334 -6.71 11.56 15.59
C LEU A 334 -5.76 12.05 14.51
N HIS A 335 -5.96 13.31 14.08
CA HIS A 335 -5.20 13.99 13.03
C HIS A 335 -4.64 15.32 13.57
N ASP A 336 -3.65 15.92 12.88
CA ASP A 336 -3.01 17.20 13.26
C ASP A 336 -2.57 17.22 14.77
N ASP A 337 -2.70 18.37 15.45
CA ASP A 337 -2.39 18.58 16.87
C ASP A 337 -3.49 18.08 17.84
N SER A 338 -4.41 17.23 17.39
CA SER A 338 -5.60 16.86 18.15
C SER A 338 -5.27 15.95 19.32
N ARG A 339 -6.14 15.94 20.33
CA ARG A 339 -5.89 15.19 21.58
C ARG A 339 -7.11 14.44 22.03
N ALA A 340 -6.93 13.19 22.46
CA ALA A 340 -7.96 12.41 23.09
C ALA A 340 -7.52 11.80 24.42
N THR A 341 -8.48 11.69 25.35
CA THR A 341 -8.32 10.93 26.59
C THR A 341 -9.46 9.93 26.70
N ILE A 342 -9.14 8.65 26.93
CA ILE A 342 -10.11 7.56 27.15
C ILE A 342 -9.87 6.97 28.54
N ALA A 343 -10.87 7.06 29.41
CA ALA A 343 -10.72 6.63 30.79
C ALA A 343 -11.85 5.74 31.31
N ASN A 344 -11.51 4.90 32.28
CA ASN A 344 -12.43 4.12 33.11
C ASN A 344 -13.38 3.22 32.30
N LEU A 345 -12.85 2.47 31.33
CA LEU A 345 -13.60 1.41 30.67
C LEU A 345 -13.64 0.18 31.57
N THR A 346 -14.63 0.14 32.46
CA THR A 346 -14.75 -0.91 33.49
C THR A 346 -15.72 -2.04 33.11
N ASP A 347 -16.46 -1.90 32.01
CA ASP A 347 -17.49 -2.87 31.59
C ASP A 347 -17.33 -3.22 30.11
N SER A 348 -17.02 -4.50 29.84
CA SER A 348 -16.89 -5.03 28.48
C SER A 348 -18.21 -4.98 27.68
N SER A 349 -19.37 -4.84 28.34
CA SER A 349 -20.67 -4.64 27.69
C SER A 349 -20.84 -3.23 27.10
N LEU A 350 -19.97 -2.29 27.49
CA LEU A 350 -19.89 -0.94 26.93
C LEU A 350 -18.91 -0.87 25.74
N MET A 351 -18.31 -1.99 25.34
CA MET A 351 -17.54 -2.11 24.12
C MET A 351 -18.50 -2.29 22.95
N PHE A 352 -18.77 -1.19 22.25
CA PHE A 352 -19.65 -1.20 21.10
C PHE A 352 -18.85 -1.29 19.82
N THR A 353 -18.85 -2.47 19.20
CA THR A 353 -18.48 -2.60 17.80
C THR A 353 -19.19 -3.82 17.20
N HIS A 354 -19.78 -3.65 16.00
CA HIS A 354 -20.14 -4.78 15.14
C HIS A 354 -18.89 -5.59 14.69
N PHE A 355 -17.70 -5.06 14.98
CA PHE A 355 -16.39 -5.69 14.83
C PHE A 355 -15.75 -5.75 16.22
N SER A 356 -15.89 -6.84 16.98
CA SER A 356 -15.63 -7.01 18.45
C SER A 356 -14.35 -6.46 19.11
N ILE A 357 -13.61 -5.54 18.50
CA ILE A 357 -12.32 -4.96 18.87
C ILE A 357 -12.41 -3.43 18.70
N PHE A 358 -11.94 -2.66 19.70
CA PHE A 358 -11.76 -1.21 19.53
C PHE A 358 -10.64 -0.94 18.52
N TYR A 359 -10.81 0.07 17.64
CA TYR A 359 -9.79 0.47 16.68
C TYR A 359 -9.42 1.94 16.86
N GLY A 360 -8.14 2.24 17.12
CA GLY A 360 -7.62 3.60 17.22
C GLY A 360 -6.50 3.85 16.22
N THR A 361 -6.57 4.96 15.49
CA THR A 361 -5.47 5.44 14.64
C THR A 361 -5.09 6.84 15.08
N LEU A 362 -3.80 7.03 15.29
CA LEU A 362 -3.18 8.32 15.56
C LEU A 362 -2.25 8.65 14.39
N MET A 363 -2.36 9.86 13.86
CA MET A 363 -1.53 10.37 12.77
C MET A 363 -0.98 11.75 13.15
N ASP A 364 0.05 12.20 12.45
CA ASP A 364 0.69 13.51 12.65
C ASP A 364 1.14 13.75 14.12
N SER A 365 1.12 15.01 14.56
CA SER A 365 1.44 15.42 15.94
C SER A 365 0.35 15.11 16.97
N SER A 366 -0.59 14.21 16.67
CA SER A 366 -1.75 13.94 17.51
C SER A 366 -1.39 13.16 18.77
N SER A 367 -2.27 13.19 19.79
CA SER A 367 -2.00 12.48 21.03
C SER A 367 -3.20 11.78 21.66
N LEU A 368 -3.02 10.50 22.01
CA LEU A 368 -3.96 9.70 22.78
C LEU A 368 -3.42 9.41 24.18
N THR A 369 -4.26 9.56 25.19
CA THR A 369 -4.01 9.08 26.55
C THR A 369 -5.11 8.11 26.97
N MET A 370 -4.72 6.91 27.41
CA MET A 370 -5.64 5.90 27.94
C MET A 370 -5.31 5.59 29.41
N GLU A 371 -6.31 5.66 30.27
CA GLU A 371 -6.15 5.48 31.73
C GLU A 371 -7.20 4.55 32.34
N ASN A 372 -6.76 3.57 33.12
CA ASN A 372 -7.63 2.65 33.90
C ASN A 372 -8.64 1.92 33.01
N ASN A 373 -8.13 1.21 31.99
CA ASN A 373 -8.92 0.45 31.03
C ASN A 373 -8.55 -1.04 31.15
N ASP A 374 -9.03 -1.69 32.20
CA ASP A 374 -8.60 -3.04 32.60
C ASP A 374 -9.09 -4.16 31.64
N LEU A 375 -10.09 -3.88 30.80
CA LEU A 375 -10.70 -4.85 29.88
C LEU A 375 -10.89 -4.25 28.48
N PHE A 376 -9.79 -4.14 27.72
CA PHE A 376 -9.82 -3.53 26.40
C PHE A 376 -9.14 -4.41 25.35
N PRO A 377 -9.88 -5.31 24.66
CA PRO A 377 -9.44 -5.88 23.40
C PRO A 377 -9.52 -4.76 22.35
N GLY A 378 -8.43 -4.02 22.24
CA GLY A 378 -8.26 -2.97 21.24
C GLY A 378 -7.03 -3.24 20.39
N TYR A 379 -7.10 -2.74 19.17
CA TYR A 379 -5.99 -2.57 18.26
C TYR A 379 -5.72 -1.07 18.12
N LEU A 380 -4.48 -0.65 18.35
CA LEU A 380 -4.02 0.71 18.18
C LEU A 380 -2.94 0.76 17.12
N THR A 381 -3.06 1.71 16.19
CA THR A 381 -1.99 2.08 15.27
C THR A 381 -1.55 3.51 15.56
N CYS A 382 -0.25 3.68 15.78
CA CYS A 382 0.40 4.98 15.91
C CYS A 382 1.22 5.23 14.64
N LEU A 383 0.93 6.32 13.93
CA LEU A 383 1.56 6.70 12.67
C LEU A 383 2.15 8.11 12.80
N ASP A 384 3.27 8.35 12.12
CA ASP A 384 3.80 9.67 11.75
C ASP A 384 3.90 10.73 12.87
N ASN A 385 4.87 10.58 13.78
CA ASN A 385 5.13 11.53 14.89
C ASN A 385 4.03 11.62 15.96
N SER A 386 3.16 10.62 16.07
CA SER A 386 2.09 10.64 17.06
C SER A 386 2.58 10.34 18.48
N LYS A 387 1.73 10.65 19.47
CA LYS A 387 2.04 10.43 20.88
C LYS A 387 0.98 9.59 21.59
N LEU A 388 1.39 8.42 22.08
CA LEU A 388 0.55 7.52 22.86
C LEU A 388 1.01 7.40 24.31
N ILE A 389 0.07 7.56 25.25
CA ILE A 389 0.29 7.28 26.68
C ILE A 389 -0.74 6.23 27.15
N LEU A 390 -0.27 5.06 27.56
CA LEU A 390 -1.07 4.00 28.16
C LEU A 390 -0.71 3.85 29.64
N ASN A 391 -1.71 4.00 30.52
CA ASN A 391 -1.57 3.80 31.97
C ASN A 391 -2.65 2.85 32.48
N HIS A 392 -2.27 1.75 33.15
CA HIS A 392 -3.22 0.76 33.70
C HIS A 392 -4.23 0.33 32.64
N THR A 393 -3.73 -0.15 31.50
CA THR A 393 -4.55 -0.53 30.34
C THR A 393 -4.20 -1.94 29.89
N THR A 394 -5.22 -2.72 29.58
CA THR A 394 -5.07 -3.98 28.85
C THR A 394 -5.23 -3.70 27.36
N LEU A 395 -4.42 -4.27 26.48
CA LEU A 395 -4.55 -4.09 25.03
C LEU A 395 -4.28 -5.41 24.31
N SER A 396 -4.95 -5.65 23.18
CA SER A 396 -4.61 -6.81 22.34
C SER A 396 -3.32 -6.51 21.61
N ASP A 397 -3.34 -5.46 20.80
CA ASP A 397 -2.31 -5.19 19.80
C ASP A 397 -2.00 -3.70 19.75
N LEU A 398 -0.70 -3.38 19.65
CA LEU A 398 -0.18 -2.05 19.43
C LEU A 398 0.84 -2.08 18.30
N ASP A 399 0.47 -1.46 17.18
CA ASP A 399 1.36 -1.27 16.04
C ASP A 399 1.86 0.17 16.02
N CYS A 400 3.17 0.31 15.91
CA CYS A 400 3.87 1.58 15.92
C CYS A 400 4.62 1.72 14.60
N ASP A 401 4.36 2.79 13.89
CA ASP A 401 4.96 3.07 12.59
C ASP A 401 5.48 4.51 12.54
N SER A 402 6.80 4.63 12.55
CA SER A 402 7.57 5.86 12.30
C SER A 402 7.43 7.02 13.30
N THR A 403 8.58 7.41 13.89
CA THR A 403 8.80 8.60 14.75
C THR A 403 7.88 8.81 15.95
N ASN A 404 7.21 7.79 16.45
CA ASN A 404 6.24 7.94 17.53
C ASN A 404 6.90 8.09 18.91
N SER A 405 6.19 8.77 19.83
CA SER A 405 6.54 8.81 21.25
C SER A 405 5.52 8.05 22.07
N ILE A 406 5.92 6.87 22.55
CA ILE A 406 5.00 5.93 23.19
C ILE A 406 5.45 5.65 24.62
N THR A 407 4.51 5.76 25.57
CA THR A 407 4.73 5.41 26.98
C THR A 407 3.69 4.38 27.40
N VAL A 408 4.18 3.21 27.83
CA VAL A 408 3.37 2.09 28.33
C VAL A 408 3.73 1.85 29.79
N ASN A 409 2.79 2.05 30.70
CA ASN A 409 3.06 1.95 32.14
C ASN A 409 1.95 1.18 32.88
N ASN A 410 2.35 0.19 33.68
CA ASN A 410 1.44 -0.70 34.41
C ASN A 410 0.39 -1.37 33.50
N CYS A 411 0.76 -1.75 32.27
CA CYS A 411 -0.16 -2.30 31.28
C CYS A 411 0.01 -3.81 31.10
N SER A 412 -1.01 -4.44 30.51
CA SER A 412 -0.96 -5.83 30.01
C SER A 412 -1.26 -5.83 28.52
N ILE A 413 -0.27 -6.08 27.68
CA ILE A 413 -0.44 -6.03 26.22
C ILE A 413 -0.06 -7.40 25.66
N SER A 414 -0.87 -7.96 24.75
CA SER A 414 -0.48 -9.19 24.07
C SER A 414 0.69 -8.89 23.16
N ASP A 415 0.47 -8.10 22.11
CA ASP A 415 1.47 -7.89 21.07
C ASP A 415 1.80 -6.41 20.90
N ILE A 416 3.10 -6.11 20.86
CA ILE A 416 3.61 -4.81 20.42
C ILE A 416 4.50 -5.04 19.20
N TRP A 417 4.19 -4.35 18.13
CA TRP A 417 4.99 -4.32 16.91
C TRP A 417 5.49 -2.91 16.65
N THR A 418 6.79 -2.81 16.37
CA THR A 418 7.38 -1.59 15.83
C THR A 418 7.87 -1.87 14.43
N HIS A 419 7.52 -0.98 13.52
CA HIS A 419 7.89 -1.07 12.13
C HIS A 419 8.76 0.11 11.72
N SER A 420 9.78 -0.20 10.93
CA SER A 420 10.70 0.78 10.38
C SER A 420 10.57 0.75 8.87
N PHE A 421 9.58 1.45 8.30
CA PHE A 421 9.38 1.46 6.85
C PHE A 421 10.08 2.64 6.15
N ASP A 422 10.19 3.83 6.76
CA ASP A 422 10.80 5.00 6.10
C ASP A 422 12.27 5.24 6.50
N SER A 423 13.17 5.23 5.51
CA SER A 423 14.60 5.48 5.68
C SER A 423 14.94 6.92 6.10
N ASN A 424 14.03 7.88 5.91
CA ASN A 424 14.24 9.30 6.22
C ASN A 424 13.75 9.72 7.61
N LEU A 425 12.96 8.88 8.28
CA LEU A 425 12.36 9.17 9.57
C LEU A 425 13.18 8.58 10.72
N ALA A 426 13.17 9.24 11.88
CA ALA A 426 13.79 8.67 13.08
C ALA A 426 12.97 7.44 13.55
N GLY A 427 13.62 6.45 14.16
CA GLY A 427 12.91 5.31 14.73
C GLY A 427 11.95 5.74 15.86
N ASP A 428 11.02 4.86 16.20
CA ASP A 428 10.10 5.07 17.32
C ASP A 428 10.87 5.17 18.64
N ASN A 429 10.32 5.94 19.59
CA ASN A 429 10.84 6.01 20.96
C ASN A 429 9.78 5.50 21.94
N ILE A 430 9.98 4.27 22.42
CA ILE A 430 9.02 3.53 23.22
C ILE A 430 9.58 3.27 24.60
N TYR A 431 8.86 3.72 25.63
CA TYR A 431 9.17 3.47 27.03
C TYR A 431 8.12 2.55 27.64
N ILE A 432 8.54 1.33 28.01
CA ILE A 432 7.67 0.31 28.62
C ILE A 432 8.14 0.09 30.06
N VAL A 433 7.28 0.36 31.03
CA VAL A 433 7.64 0.30 32.46
C VAL A 433 6.57 -0.47 33.24
N ASN A 434 7.01 -1.32 34.19
CA ASN A 434 6.14 -2.05 35.12
C ASN A 434 5.00 -2.84 34.43
N SER A 435 5.22 -3.32 33.21
CA SER A 435 4.17 -3.89 32.35
C SER A 435 4.41 -5.38 32.07
N THR A 436 3.34 -6.07 31.67
CA THR A 436 3.42 -7.46 31.18
C THR A 436 3.14 -7.45 29.68
N ILE A 437 4.10 -7.91 28.89
CA ILE A 437 3.99 -8.02 27.44
C ILE A 437 4.10 -9.49 27.05
N PHE A 438 3.19 -9.99 26.21
CA PHE A 438 3.32 -11.35 25.72
C PHE A 438 4.41 -11.41 24.64
N ASP A 439 4.22 -10.72 23.52
CA ASP A 439 5.20 -10.60 22.44
C ASP A 439 5.62 -9.16 22.20
N LEU A 440 6.93 -8.93 22.20
CA LEU A 440 7.54 -7.66 21.84
C LEU A 440 8.39 -7.86 20.57
N ASN A 441 7.90 -7.35 19.45
CA ASN A 441 8.56 -7.38 18.14
C ASN A 441 9.12 -6.00 17.82
N VAL A 442 10.44 -5.89 17.73
CA VAL A 442 11.13 -4.61 17.59
C VAL A 442 11.85 -4.50 16.24
N GLY A 443 11.60 -3.41 15.52
CA GLY A 443 12.30 -2.99 14.31
C GLY A 443 13.75 -2.56 14.55
N GLY A 444 14.54 -2.44 13.47
CA GLY A 444 15.99 -2.22 13.57
C GLY A 444 16.39 -0.83 14.08
N ARG A 445 15.71 0.23 13.64
CA ARG A 445 16.05 1.63 14.00
C ARG A 445 15.49 2.10 15.34
N ASP A 446 14.46 1.44 15.83
CA ASP A 446 13.68 1.90 16.98
C ASP A 446 14.50 1.93 18.27
N VAL A 447 14.08 2.77 19.20
CA VAL A 447 14.66 2.87 20.54
C VAL A 447 13.61 2.46 21.54
N VAL A 448 13.72 1.21 22.00
CA VAL A 448 12.78 0.63 22.97
C VAL A 448 13.46 0.48 24.32
N TYR A 449 12.99 1.22 25.31
CA TYR A 449 13.44 1.12 26.70
C TYR A 449 12.42 0.34 27.52
N VAL A 450 12.87 -0.74 28.17
CA VAL A 450 12.01 -1.60 28.99
C VAL A 450 12.54 -1.72 30.40
N GLU A 451 11.74 -1.31 31.39
CA GLU A 451 12.12 -1.33 32.81
C GLU A 451 11.10 -2.04 33.70
N ASN A 452 11.57 -2.96 34.55
CA ASN A 452 10.75 -3.68 35.54
C ASN A 452 9.55 -4.43 34.91
N CYS A 453 9.71 -4.93 33.68
CA CYS A 453 8.65 -5.62 32.96
C CYS A 453 8.78 -7.15 33.01
N THR A 454 7.70 -7.83 32.64
CA THR A 454 7.70 -9.25 32.30
C THR A 454 7.40 -9.39 30.81
N ILE A 455 8.32 -9.99 30.05
CA ILE A 455 8.15 -10.25 28.62
C ILE A 455 8.14 -11.77 28.39
N SER A 456 7.14 -12.31 27.69
CA SER A 456 7.15 -13.74 27.35
C SER A 456 8.14 -14.03 26.23
N ARG A 457 7.99 -13.36 25.08
CA ARG A 457 8.91 -13.47 23.93
C ARG A 457 9.41 -12.10 23.47
N LEU A 458 10.72 -12.00 23.26
CA LEU A 458 11.37 -10.82 22.66
C LEU A 458 11.95 -11.19 21.30
N ALA A 459 11.40 -10.57 20.26
CA ALA A 459 11.91 -10.58 18.89
C ALA A 459 12.68 -9.28 18.65
N GLU A 460 14.01 -9.36 18.74
CA GLU A 460 14.90 -8.20 18.79
C GLU A 460 15.28 -7.70 17.38
N GLY A 461 15.29 -6.38 17.24
CA GLY A 461 15.84 -5.66 16.09
C GLY A 461 17.29 -5.24 16.31
N VAL A 462 18.06 -5.26 15.22
CA VAL A 462 19.43 -4.74 15.14
C VAL A 462 19.54 -3.78 13.97
N ILE A 463 20.22 -2.65 14.19
CA ILE A 463 20.62 -1.74 13.10
C ILE A 463 22.13 -1.76 12.92
N VAL A 464 22.55 -1.97 11.68
CA VAL A 464 23.92 -1.82 11.19
C VAL A 464 24.01 -0.51 10.43
N TYR A 465 24.85 0.41 10.90
CA TYR A 465 24.87 1.79 10.40
C TYR A 465 26.23 2.24 9.86
N SER A 466 27.26 1.39 9.92
CA SER A 466 28.56 1.68 9.27
C SER A 466 29.48 0.46 9.20
N GLY A 467 30.41 0.49 8.25
CA GLY A 467 31.49 -0.49 8.10
C GLY A 467 31.02 -1.84 7.56
N SER A 468 31.84 -2.88 7.74
CA SER A 468 31.58 -4.21 7.20
C SER A 468 31.39 -5.23 8.32
N LEU A 469 30.26 -5.95 8.30
CA LEU A 469 29.93 -7.00 9.25
C LEU A 469 29.64 -8.34 8.56
N ILE A 470 29.92 -9.42 9.27
CA ILE A 470 29.57 -10.78 8.90
C ILE A 470 28.69 -11.36 10.02
N LEU A 471 27.48 -11.79 9.67
CA LEU A 471 26.60 -12.56 10.52
C LEU A 471 26.69 -14.04 10.15
N ASN A 472 26.97 -14.88 11.14
CA ASN A 472 26.93 -16.34 11.05
C ASN A 472 26.40 -16.92 12.37
N SER A 473 26.46 -18.25 12.54
CA SER A 473 25.99 -18.93 13.76
C SER A 473 26.69 -18.48 15.06
N GLY A 474 27.87 -17.85 14.97
CA GLY A 474 28.59 -17.24 16.09
C GLY A 474 28.18 -15.80 16.43
N GLY A 475 27.23 -15.21 15.68
CA GLY A 475 26.80 -13.83 15.82
C GLY A 475 27.53 -12.85 14.88
N PHE A 476 27.45 -11.56 15.18
CA PHE A 476 28.10 -10.51 14.39
C PHE A 476 29.61 -10.44 14.65
N SER A 477 30.38 -10.31 13.57
CA SER A 477 31.83 -10.09 13.58
C SER A 477 32.23 -9.10 12.49
N GLY A 478 33.41 -8.47 12.57
CA GLY A 478 33.90 -7.52 11.56
C GLY A 478 34.36 -6.19 12.14
N THR A 479 34.44 -5.18 11.27
CA THR A 479 34.90 -3.81 11.62
C THR A 479 33.78 -2.78 11.62
N GLY A 480 32.55 -3.19 11.32
CA GLY A 480 31.38 -2.32 11.36
C GLY A 480 30.79 -2.10 12.75
N ASN A 481 29.88 -1.15 12.83
CA ASN A 481 29.15 -0.83 14.06
C ASN A 481 27.69 -1.22 13.93
N TYR A 482 27.17 -1.85 14.98
CA TYR A 482 25.75 -2.17 15.12
C TYR A 482 25.29 -1.84 16.55
N LYS A 483 23.97 -1.69 16.73
CA LYS A 483 23.34 -1.60 18.05
C LYS A 483 22.05 -2.41 18.06
N ASN A 484 21.69 -2.92 19.23
CA ASN A 484 20.35 -3.45 19.46
C ASN A 484 19.37 -2.29 19.65
N SER A 485 18.15 -2.46 19.19
CA SER A 485 17.06 -1.49 19.36
C SER A 485 16.55 -1.42 20.81
N THR A 486 16.74 -2.49 21.58
CA THR A 486 16.13 -2.64 22.91
C THR A 486 17.15 -2.47 24.05
N THR A 487 16.79 -1.67 25.06
CA THR A 487 17.50 -1.57 26.35
C THR A 487 16.62 -2.15 27.46
N LEU A 488 17.15 -3.12 28.22
CA LEU A 488 16.44 -3.81 29.28
C LEU A 488 17.03 -3.46 30.67
N VAL A 489 16.20 -3.05 31.61
CA VAL A 489 16.59 -2.75 33.00
C VAL A 489 15.66 -3.47 33.97
N ASN A 490 16.21 -4.37 34.80
CA ASN A 490 15.43 -5.17 35.76
C ASN A 490 14.22 -5.92 35.15
N THR A 491 14.30 -6.25 33.86
CA THR A 491 13.21 -6.89 33.10
C THR A 491 13.45 -8.39 33.00
N ASN A 492 12.42 -9.17 33.28
CA ASN A 492 12.45 -10.63 33.19
C ASN A 492 11.90 -11.09 31.83
N ILE A 493 12.68 -11.89 31.10
CA ILE A 493 12.23 -12.59 29.89
C ILE A 493 11.92 -14.04 30.27
N LEU A 494 10.68 -14.48 30.04
CA LEU A 494 10.19 -15.75 30.57
C LEU A 494 10.41 -16.95 29.63
N ILE A 495 10.39 -16.74 28.31
CA ILE A 495 10.41 -17.85 27.33
C ILE A 495 11.60 -17.76 26.39
N SER A 496 11.72 -16.69 25.58
CA SER A 496 12.74 -16.62 24.54
C SER A 496 13.14 -15.20 24.16
N ARG A 497 14.39 -15.07 23.69
CA ARG A 497 14.91 -13.90 22.98
C ARG A 497 15.53 -14.37 21.66
N SER A 498 15.09 -13.82 20.54
CA SER A 498 15.57 -14.17 19.20
C SER A 498 15.84 -12.91 18.39
N LEU A 499 16.77 -12.98 17.44
CA LEU A 499 16.92 -11.95 16.42
C LEU A 499 15.76 -12.08 15.43
N ARG A 500 15.04 -10.99 15.19
CA ARG A 500 13.90 -10.95 14.26
C ARG A 500 14.12 -9.99 13.10
N ASN A 501 14.68 -8.81 13.34
CA ASN A 501 14.86 -7.79 12.31
C ASN A 501 16.34 -7.36 12.21
N ILE A 502 16.85 -7.27 10.99
CA ILE A 502 18.15 -6.64 10.71
C ILE A 502 17.92 -5.49 9.74
N GLU A 503 18.17 -4.27 10.19
CA GLU A 503 18.22 -3.09 9.34
C GLU A 503 19.66 -2.75 8.97
N ILE A 504 19.92 -2.52 7.68
CA ILE A 504 21.23 -2.18 7.14
C ILE A 504 21.09 -0.83 6.42
N ASN A 505 21.79 0.17 6.93
CA ASN A 505 21.59 1.56 6.54
C ASN A 505 22.87 2.22 6.01
N GLY A 506 22.71 3.23 5.15
CA GLY A 506 23.76 4.02 4.55
C GLY A 506 24.71 3.17 3.74
N THR A 507 26.01 3.35 3.92
CA THR A 507 27.05 2.62 3.18
C THR A 507 27.52 1.35 3.90
N ALA A 508 26.71 0.82 4.83
CA ALA A 508 27.05 -0.40 5.54
C ALA A 508 27.05 -1.63 4.62
N GLN A 509 27.98 -2.55 4.88
CA GLN A 509 28.10 -3.81 4.15
C GLN A 509 27.89 -4.97 5.09
N VAL A 510 26.91 -5.83 4.81
CA VAL A 510 26.63 -7.01 5.63
C VAL A 510 26.72 -8.27 4.77
N THR A 511 27.46 -9.25 5.26
CA THR A 511 27.45 -10.61 4.72
C THR A 511 26.76 -11.54 5.71
N ILE A 512 25.65 -12.16 5.31
CA ILE A 512 25.00 -13.23 6.05
C ILE A 512 25.43 -14.54 5.42
N GLN A 513 26.14 -15.38 6.17
CA GLN A 513 26.69 -16.63 5.65
C GLN A 513 26.46 -17.80 6.60
N ASP A 514 26.09 -18.94 6.03
CA ASP A 514 25.87 -20.19 6.75
C ASP A 514 24.96 -19.99 7.99
N TYR A 515 23.92 -19.17 7.82
CA TYR A 515 22.99 -18.79 8.88
C TYR A 515 21.57 -19.14 8.47
N SER A 516 20.92 -19.99 9.26
CA SER A 516 19.53 -20.40 9.04
C SER A 516 18.70 -20.02 10.25
N SER A 517 17.85 -19.01 10.09
CA SER A 517 16.90 -18.57 11.12
C SER A 517 15.73 -17.84 10.47
N GLN A 518 14.65 -17.64 11.22
CA GLN A 518 13.46 -16.93 10.78
C GLN A 518 13.56 -15.46 11.19
N PHE A 519 14.18 -14.66 10.33
CA PHE A 519 14.35 -13.21 10.52
C PHE A 519 14.12 -12.47 9.20
N ASP A 520 13.74 -11.21 9.37
CA ASP A 520 13.43 -10.24 8.33
C ASP A 520 14.63 -9.30 8.16
N ILE A 521 14.90 -8.91 6.91
CA ILE A 521 16.01 -8.03 6.55
C ILE A 521 15.46 -6.79 5.85
N LEU A 522 15.92 -5.62 6.26
CA LEU A 522 15.65 -4.34 5.62
C LEU A 522 16.97 -3.69 5.20
N CYS A 523 17.13 -3.43 3.90
CA CYS A 523 18.25 -2.72 3.31
C CYS A 523 17.76 -1.42 2.68
N ILE A 524 18.43 -0.31 3.01
CA ILE A 524 18.03 1.04 2.58
C ILE A 524 19.27 1.86 2.18
N ASP A 525 19.06 3.02 1.56
CA ASP A 525 20.11 3.88 1.01
C ASP A 525 21.08 3.13 0.07
N ASP A 526 22.39 3.35 0.19
CA ASP A 526 23.46 2.72 -0.60
C ASP A 526 23.99 1.43 0.04
N SER A 527 23.16 0.72 0.82
CA SER A 527 23.63 -0.45 1.60
C SER A 527 23.92 -1.65 0.72
N GLU A 528 24.85 -2.50 1.17
CA GLU A 528 25.21 -3.73 0.46
C GLU A 528 24.94 -4.96 1.34
N LEU A 529 24.18 -5.91 0.79
CA LEU A 529 23.90 -7.19 1.44
C LEU A 529 24.33 -8.35 0.56
N ILE A 530 25.10 -9.27 1.14
CA ILE A 530 25.44 -10.54 0.53
C ILE A 530 24.92 -11.68 1.40
N CYS A 531 23.97 -12.45 0.90
CA CYS A 531 23.47 -13.66 1.55
C CYS A 531 24.03 -14.91 0.86
N LYS A 532 24.67 -15.82 1.63
CA LYS A 532 25.26 -17.06 1.13
C LYS A 532 24.87 -18.25 1.99
N ASN A 533 24.44 -19.35 1.38
CA ASN A 533 24.14 -20.61 2.08
C ASN A 533 23.22 -20.42 3.31
N SER A 534 22.25 -19.52 3.21
CA SER A 534 21.48 -19.04 4.35
C SER A 534 19.98 -19.25 4.15
N THR A 535 19.23 -19.15 5.22
CA THR A 535 17.77 -19.23 5.21
C THR A 535 17.23 -18.07 6.02
N PHE A 536 16.29 -17.33 5.45
CA PHE A 536 15.62 -16.18 6.07
C PHE A 536 14.16 -16.10 5.59
N GLU A 537 13.34 -15.30 6.27
CA GLU A 537 11.90 -15.19 5.96
C GLU A 537 11.65 -14.16 4.87
N ASN A 538 11.93 -12.89 5.15
CA ASN A 538 11.61 -11.76 4.28
C ASN A 538 12.82 -10.84 4.06
N LEU A 539 12.88 -10.20 2.90
CA LEU A 539 13.90 -9.20 2.55
C LEU A 539 13.26 -8.02 1.85
N ILE A 540 13.45 -6.82 2.39
CA ILE A 540 13.01 -5.57 1.79
C ILE A 540 14.24 -4.75 1.41
N ALA A 541 14.33 -4.31 0.16
CA ALA A 541 15.35 -3.39 -0.33
C ALA A 541 14.71 -2.11 -0.87
N ARG A 542 15.23 -0.95 -0.50
CA ARG A 542 14.76 0.38 -0.95
C ARG A 542 15.91 1.23 -1.45
N ASP A 543 15.57 2.40 -1.99
CA ASP A 543 16.53 3.41 -2.46
C ASP A 543 17.54 2.81 -3.46
N SER A 544 18.85 2.86 -3.18
CA SER A 544 19.91 2.34 -4.05
C SER A 544 20.56 1.06 -3.49
N ALA A 545 19.84 0.32 -2.64
CA ALA A 545 20.39 -0.85 -1.95
C ALA A 545 20.76 -1.95 -2.95
N ASN A 546 21.90 -2.61 -2.71
CA ASN A 546 22.44 -3.65 -3.60
C ASN A 546 22.51 -5.00 -2.88
N ILE A 547 21.73 -5.95 -3.38
CA ILE A 547 21.51 -7.24 -2.77
C ILE A 547 22.05 -8.35 -3.68
N THR A 548 22.87 -9.23 -3.11
CA THR A 548 23.29 -10.48 -3.76
C THR A 548 22.86 -11.66 -2.90
N VAL A 549 22.08 -12.57 -3.48
CA VAL A 549 21.64 -13.81 -2.83
C VAL A 549 22.17 -15.01 -3.60
N GLN A 550 22.88 -15.89 -2.90
CA GLN A 550 23.50 -17.08 -3.47
C GLN A 550 23.22 -18.31 -2.61
N ASN A 551 22.68 -19.38 -3.21
CA ASN A 551 22.42 -20.65 -2.52
C ASN A 551 21.64 -20.49 -1.20
N CYS A 552 20.64 -19.61 -1.20
CA CYS A 552 19.78 -19.40 -0.04
C CYS A 552 18.41 -20.07 -0.23
N SER A 553 17.57 -20.05 0.80
CA SER A 553 16.14 -20.34 0.72
C SER A 553 15.37 -19.25 1.44
N ILE A 554 14.29 -18.77 0.81
CA ILE A 554 13.51 -17.63 1.28
C ILE A 554 12.07 -18.11 1.37
N TYR A 555 11.52 -18.14 2.59
CA TYR A 555 10.21 -18.74 2.85
C TYR A 555 9.04 -17.78 2.64
N GLU A 556 9.30 -16.48 2.60
CA GLU A 556 8.33 -15.48 2.19
C GLU A 556 8.89 -14.71 0.98
N GLN A 557 8.90 -13.39 1.04
CA GLN A 557 9.09 -12.54 -0.12
C GLN A 557 10.44 -11.79 -0.11
N ILE A 558 10.89 -11.44 -1.31
CA ILE A 558 11.81 -10.32 -1.53
C ILE A 558 11.00 -9.18 -2.12
N CYS A 559 11.00 -8.01 -1.47
CA CYS A 559 10.39 -6.80 -1.98
C CYS A 559 11.45 -5.77 -2.35
N LEU A 560 11.41 -5.26 -3.58
CA LEU A 560 12.33 -4.26 -4.11
C LEU A 560 11.57 -2.98 -4.43
N PHE A 561 12.07 -1.85 -3.94
CA PHE A 561 11.52 -0.52 -4.18
C PHE A 561 12.58 0.41 -4.79
N ASP A 562 12.12 1.50 -5.39
CA ASP A 562 12.95 2.59 -5.92
C ASP A 562 14.03 2.11 -6.91
N ASP A 563 15.31 2.44 -6.71
CA ASP A 563 16.42 2.09 -7.59
C ASP A 563 17.20 0.85 -7.10
N SER A 564 16.59 0.03 -6.22
CA SER A 564 17.26 -1.11 -5.59
C SER A 564 17.59 -2.22 -6.59
N ILE A 565 18.68 -2.95 -6.31
CA ILE A 565 19.22 -3.99 -7.20
C ILE A 565 19.27 -5.32 -6.47
N LEU A 566 18.74 -6.37 -7.12
CA LEU A 566 18.77 -7.75 -6.67
C LEU A 566 19.47 -8.65 -7.70
N ASN A 567 20.47 -9.38 -7.24
CA ASN A 567 21.11 -10.45 -8.00
C ASN A 567 20.94 -11.78 -7.27
N VAL A 568 20.23 -12.73 -7.89
CA VAL A 568 19.97 -14.06 -7.38
C VAL A 568 20.68 -15.10 -8.25
N THR A 569 21.51 -15.95 -7.63
CA THR A 569 22.17 -17.07 -8.31
C THR A 569 22.02 -18.37 -7.54
N GLN A 570 21.55 -19.42 -8.23
CA GLN A 570 21.48 -20.80 -7.71
C GLN A 570 20.75 -20.87 -6.36
N ILE A 571 19.42 -20.76 -6.36
CA ILE A 571 18.62 -20.81 -5.13
C ILE A 571 17.78 -22.08 -5.06
N GLY A 572 17.62 -22.61 -3.84
CA GLY A 572 16.73 -23.75 -3.58
C GLY A 572 15.26 -23.39 -3.82
N TYR A 573 14.74 -22.40 -3.08
CA TYR A 573 13.35 -21.95 -3.12
C TYR A 573 13.21 -20.46 -2.77
N ILE A 574 12.33 -19.76 -3.48
CA ILE A 574 11.85 -18.41 -3.15
C ILE A 574 10.32 -18.44 -3.22
N ASP A 575 9.64 -18.01 -2.16
CA ASP A 575 8.17 -17.92 -2.19
C ASP A 575 7.71 -16.76 -3.07
N GLY A 576 8.25 -15.55 -2.87
CA GLY A 576 7.90 -14.38 -3.68
C GLY A 576 9.08 -13.48 -4.06
N VAL A 577 9.06 -12.94 -5.27
CA VAL A 577 9.85 -11.75 -5.65
C VAL A 577 8.89 -10.69 -6.17
N MET A 578 8.91 -9.51 -5.55
CA MET A 578 8.06 -8.38 -5.91
C MET A 578 8.91 -7.14 -6.11
N ALA A 579 8.73 -6.45 -7.23
CA ALA A 579 9.52 -5.27 -7.60
C ALA A 579 8.61 -4.10 -7.99
N TRP A 580 8.93 -2.91 -7.46
CA TRP A 580 8.26 -1.61 -7.70
C TRP A 580 9.27 -0.53 -8.08
N GLY A 581 8.80 0.64 -8.52
CA GLY A 581 9.67 1.74 -8.93
C GLY A 581 10.62 1.33 -10.04
N ASN A 582 11.86 1.84 -10.05
CA ASN A 582 12.87 1.53 -11.06
C ASN A 582 13.73 0.29 -10.74
N SER A 583 13.28 -0.54 -9.79
CA SER A 583 14.11 -1.60 -9.22
C SER A 583 14.48 -2.67 -10.25
N LEU A 584 15.65 -3.27 -10.05
CA LEU A 584 16.24 -4.23 -10.98
C LEU A 584 16.46 -5.57 -10.31
N ALA A 585 15.89 -6.63 -10.88
CA ALA A 585 16.13 -8.00 -10.43
C ALA A 585 16.70 -8.86 -11.56
N SER A 586 17.76 -9.61 -11.27
CA SER A 586 18.29 -10.66 -12.13
C SER A 586 18.31 -11.98 -11.37
N ILE A 587 17.55 -12.96 -11.86
CA ILE A 587 17.30 -14.23 -11.17
C ILE A 587 17.73 -15.38 -12.08
N THR A 588 18.66 -16.21 -11.62
CA THR A 588 19.18 -17.33 -12.40
C THR A 588 19.20 -18.63 -11.60
N ASN A 589 18.72 -19.72 -12.22
CA ASN A 589 18.70 -21.07 -11.64
C ASN A 589 17.95 -21.12 -10.30
N ALA A 590 16.69 -20.67 -10.28
CA ALA A 590 15.86 -20.66 -9.07
C ALA A 590 14.55 -21.44 -9.27
N SER A 591 13.98 -21.93 -8.16
CA SER A 591 12.58 -22.34 -8.10
C SER A 591 11.79 -21.25 -7.37
N ILE A 592 10.84 -20.62 -8.06
CA ILE A 592 10.12 -19.45 -7.58
C ILE A 592 8.64 -19.76 -7.59
N TYR A 593 7.96 -19.54 -6.47
CA TYR A 593 6.51 -19.71 -6.41
C TYR A 593 5.79 -18.53 -7.07
N LEU A 594 6.24 -17.30 -6.81
CA LEU A 594 5.55 -16.09 -7.21
C LEU A 594 6.50 -14.97 -7.65
N VAL A 595 6.20 -14.33 -8.78
CA VAL A 595 6.88 -13.12 -9.26
C VAL A 595 5.86 -12.04 -9.54
N TYR A 596 6.10 -10.84 -9.02
CA TYR A 596 5.37 -9.62 -9.34
C TYR A 596 6.31 -8.53 -9.87
N ALA A 597 6.02 -8.04 -11.08
CA ALA A 597 6.67 -6.85 -11.62
C ALA A 597 5.62 -5.72 -11.68
N TYR A 598 5.83 -4.65 -10.92
CA TYR A 598 4.96 -3.46 -10.88
C TYR A 598 5.67 -2.23 -11.46
N GLU A 599 4.89 -1.26 -11.94
CA GLU A 599 5.38 0.06 -12.37
C GLU A 599 6.54 -0.02 -13.37
N SER A 600 7.64 0.72 -13.15
CA SER A 600 8.80 0.78 -14.01
C SER A 600 9.88 -0.28 -13.68
N SER A 601 9.55 -1.27 -12.86
CA SER A 601 10.52 -2.26 -12.39
C SER A 601 10.92 -3.21 -13.51
N ARG A 602 12.12 -3.79 -13.42
CA ARG A 602 12.65 -4.70 -14.45
C ARG A 602 13.18 -5.98 -13.82
N ILE A 603 12.51 -7.08 -14.11
CA ILE A 603 12.89 -8.42 -13.67
C ILE A 603 13.37 -9.24 -14.86
N SER A 604 14.56 -9.81 -14.78
CA SER A 604 15.09 -10.80 -15.73
C SER A 604 15.21 -12.17 -15.06
N ILE A 605 14.61 -13.19 -15.65
CA ILE A 605 14.60 -14.57 -15.14
C ILE A 605 15.25 -15.50 -16.17
N TYR A 606 16.21 -16.30 -15.72
CA TYR A 606 16.97 -17.23 -16.56
C TYR A 606 16.97 -18.64 -15.96
N ASN A 607 16.78 -19.66 -16.81
CA ASN A 607 16.98 -21.07 -16.46
C ASN A 607 16.25 -21.48 -15.15
N SER A 608 15.01 -21.01 -14.96
CA SER A 608 14.29 -21.13 -13.70
C SER A 608 12.94 -21.83 -13.86
N ASN A 609 12.43 -22.35 -12.74
CA ASN A 609 11.08 -22.91 -12.65
C ASN A 609 10.21 -21.93 -11.88
N VAL A 610 9.16 -21.41 -12.51
CA VAL A 610 8.29 -20.40 -11.90
C VAL A 610 6.86 -20.90 -11.92
N LEU A 611 6.21 -20.96 -10.75
CA LEU A 611 4.80 -21.36 -10.70
C LEU A 611 3.91 -20.24 -11.25
N SER A 612 4.01 -19.03 -10.70
CA SER A 612 3.15 -17.91 -11.10
C SER A 612 3.93 -16.62 -11.33
N ILE A 613 3.59 -15.94 -12.41
CA ILE A 613 4.11 -14.63 -12.78
C ILE A 613 2.94 -13.68 -13.02
N TYR A 614 3.03 -12.51 -12.40
CA TYR A 614 2.09 -11.40 -12.51
C TYR A 614 2.81 -10.14 -12.94
N VAL A 615 2.42 -9.61 -14.10
CA VAL A 615 2.98 -8.36 -14.63
C VAL A 615 1.93 -7.27 -14.59
N LEU A 616 2.21 -6.26 -13.77
CA LEU A 616 1.48 -5.00 -13.64
C LEU A 616 2.38 -3.80 -14.01
N GLY A 617 3.52 -4.05 -14.67
CA GLY A 617 4.44 -3.02 -15.14
C GLY A 617 3.84 -2.12 -16.22
N SER A 618 4.21 -0.84 -16.20
CA SER A 618 3.85 0.16 -17.21
C SER A 618 5.00 1.17 -17.35
N ASN A 619 5.08 1.85 -18.50
CA ASN A 619 6.08 2.92 -18.75
C ASN A 619 7.56 2.51 -18.60
N THR A 620 7.90 1.25 -18.88
CA THR A 620 9.28 0.79 -18.87
C THR A 620 10.04 1.22 -20.13
N ILE A 621 11.33 1.57 -19.99
CA ILE A 621 12.24 1.87 -21.14
C ILE A 621 12.51 0.60 -22.00
N ASP A 622 12.16 -0.56 -21.45
CA ASP A 622 12.38 -1.91 -21.99
C ASP A 622 11.19 -2.77 -21.53
N TYR A 623 11.32 -4.09 -21.39
CA TYR A 623 10.31 -4.94 -20.75
C TYR A 623 10.35 -4.86 -19.22
N ALA A 624 9.18 -4.82 -18.57
CA ALA A 624 9.06 -4.98 -17.12
C ALA A 624 9.47 -6.39 -16.68
N LEU A 625 9.23 -7.38 -17.54
CA LEU A 625 9.65 -8.75 -17.33
C LEU A 625 10.31 -9.33 -18.58
N LYS A 626 11.49 -9.94 -18.40
CA LYS A 626 12.15 -10.79 -19.38
C LYS A 626 12.33 -12.19 -18.82
N VAL A 627 11.92 -13.19 -19.58
CA VAL A 627 12.10 -14.60 -19.21
C VAL A 627 12.81 -15.37 -20.32
N TYR A 628 13.84 -16.11 -19.95
CA TYR A 628 14.68 -16.90 -20.86
C TYR A 628 14.82 -18.33 -20.33
N ASP A 629 14.73 -19.31 -21.24
CA ASP A 629 15.04 -20.72 -20.96
C ASP A 629 14.34 -21.29 -19.71
N SER A 630 13.10 -20.87 -19.44
CA SER A 630 12.43 -21.16 -18.16
C SER A 630 11.13 -21.94 -18.35
N MET A 631 10.71 -22.65 -17.31
CA MET A 631 9.41 -23.32 -17.24
C MET A 631 8.47 -22.51 -16.36
N ILE A 632 7.35 -22.07 -16.93
CA ILE A 632 6.34 -21.24 -16.28
C ILE A 632 5.00 -21.97 -16.26
N THR A 633 4.37 -22.13 -15.10
CA THR A 633 3.00 -22.67 -15.07
C THR A 633 1.98 -21.60 -15.44
N TYR A 634 1.98 -20.45 -14.78
CA TYR A 634 1.05 -19.35 -15.04
C TYR A 634 1.80 -18.06 -15.37
N LEU A 635 1.65 -17.55 -16.59
CA LEU A 635 2.07 -16.21 -16.98
C LEU A 635 0.83 -15.34 -17.19
N SER A 636 0.65 -14.34 -16.33
CA SER A 636 -0.50 -13.44 -16.38
C SER A 636 -0.06 -11.98 -16.42
N THR A 637 -0.38 -11.30 -17.52
CA THR A 637 -0.09 -9.89 -17.72
C THR A 637 -1.39 -9.10 -17.64
N PHE A 638 -1.49 -8.18 -16.67
CA PHE A 638 -2.73 -7.48 -16.33
C PHE A 638 -2.73 -6.03 -16.80
N SER A 639 -1.56 -5.39 -16.80
CA SER A 639 -1.36 -4.01 -17.26
C SER A 639 -0.70 -3.95 -18.63
N TRP A 640 -0.55 -2.73 -19.12
CA TRP A 640 0.24 -2.42 -20.29
C TRP A 640 1.09 -1.18 -20.03
#